data_AF-A0A9D1QF08-F1
#
_entry.id   AF-A0A9D1QF08-F1
#
_cell.length_a   1.000
_cell.length_b   1.000
_cell.length_c   1.000
_cell.angle_alpha   90.00
_cell.angle_beta   90.00
_cell.angle_gamma   90.00
#
_symmetry.space_group_name_H-M   'P 1'
#
loop_
_entity.id
_entity.type
_entity.pdbx_description
1 polymer ?
#
loop_
_entity_poly.entity_id
_entity_poly.type
_entity_poly.pdbx_seq_one_letter_code
_entity_poly.pdbx_strand_id
1 'polypeptide(L)'
;MEHSSTLEILYKLKKEILKSDNDVLVSQIDHAIMKAYKDQLVFSFIGHYSAGKSSLINHLLDQTILPSSPVPTTSNTVSVQIGESGEIKAFIDQYKYIPLENYAALRDLNTKDLDITSIEMDVRHPVFRDRTVFQDTPGVDSSTRGHEESASRFLLNSDYIFFTVEYNHVESEHNLKLLKDIAALGIPFALVINQVDKHDDNELTMDTFLSRIRSTLGQWKIEPEEIFTTTIYDSPYNEITELTNLITGIEREHEVYKADYHERIISNIEDRQMQYIGGELGDIYKRQPAAEGKTVEEVDSHIVYLENEIKNDALASLHDDPEALADYVRQHTKGIAKNSYLYPHPVKSAITDYLKVVSGDIRAGGIFGRKRKQEALYNNALHDIEENITPVINTEIDAPVNGLFAELGLTGNPFRYRWGNSLLHKEEITTLSNAYILNYLDKLKRSVEKDVSHQAVNHLDTLDAGNVENTHGNKELTVEHSDYEQVKNLLKLQESLETANYRHFYIHMDDELEKLNLAEPVEYDLQNAGAGESGSTDSYQTEAATAVDITSFRRVRALLEGHPRHEKFSRVFSDKLDRIDEGLVNISVFGGFSAGKTTFINALLGETKLRTSPNPTTAAITEINGNGESYAVYKREEDLAGTLKVITNQSGSSAEDYMGWLKRHRNTVTEAHMPFVNGVYHNYGTYKPYLGQTLPITSDELIHKISSDHDAIFIHKALLAVPCALTERFSIVDSPGINSINQRHTKETHNIIAGSDLIIYVSYYNHVFSRSDESFLKYIQSIKGGDFPIIFVINAVDLMKSEEDMEKVMDYMSASLGRLGVRNVIFPLSSKRALEGGDEGFNTAKAGIMELAENNAAKIQEASLEETKAQLEAALESNIRRYANQQEEFAKIERTREMLTEEIKKHSAMDIVPLLDQETDIILSHMDRQLELKLYDHLKGLITVHDISDRKFMTKNEALLKSEINQFLSIEAATAFNAVYRKADAEYEQSVRQFNERLKEANTAGLLDNPSVEEEQLETAIDADILESFGKSLHQARNNTKAFRDGLLELSKALIQSIDHESVKESVEGMSRRYMSLKDEASEDDKASILASLTEPLPEISRQDHDEDKMLLEAIRQTTEVEAL
;
A
#
# COMPACT_ATOMS: atom_id res chain seq x y z
N MET A 1 0.40 49.09 -2.78
CA MET A 1 -0.63 48.04 -2.72
C MET A 1 -1.26 48.15 -1.36
N GLU A 2 -2.55 48.48 -1.25
CA GLU A 2 -3.26 48.39 0.04
C GLU A 2 -3.24 46.91 0.45
N HIS A 3 -2.63 46.61 1.59
CA HIS A 3 -2.46 45.24 2.05
C HIS A 3 -3.83 44.61 2.32
N SER A 4 -4.11 43.44 1.75
CA SER A 4 -5.33 42.70 2.06
C SER A 4 -5.32 42.31 3.55
N SER A 5 -6.35 42.70 4.30
CA SER A 5 -6.52 42.34 5.72
C SER A 5 -6.42 40.83 5.95
N THR A 6 -6.75 40.02 4.96
CA THR A 6 -6.63 38.56 5.00
C THR A 6 -5.18 38.10 5.10
N LEU A 7 -4.27 38.69 4.33
CA LEU A 7 -2.85 38.31 4.35
C LEU A 7 -2.27 38.54 5.75
N GLU A 8 -2.60 39.68 6.36
CA GLU A 8 -2.20 39.99 7.73
C GLU A 8 -2.76 38.96 8.74
N ILE A 9 -4.03 38.59 8.61
CA ILE A 9 -4.66 37.57 9.47
C ILE A 9 -4.00 36.20 9.31
N LEU A 10 -3.73 35.76 8.08
CA LEU A 10 -3.07 34.48 7.80
C LEU A 10 -1.66 34.39 8.41
N TYR A 11 -0.87 35.48 8.33
CA TYR A 11 0.44 35.53 8.99
C TYR A 11 0.32 35.51 10.52
N LYS A 12 -0.69 36.17 11.10
CA LYS A 12 -0.96 36.12 12.54
C LYS A 12 -1.35 34.72 12.99
N LEU A 13 -2.24 34.06 12.23
CA LEU A 13 -2.61 32.66 12.44
C LEU A 13 -1.39 31.74 12.35
N LYS A 14 -0.55 31.89 11.31
CA LYS A 14 0.68 31.11 11.17
C LYS A 14 1.57 31.23 12.39
N LYS A 15 1.85 32.46 12.86
CA LYS A 15 2.69 32.69 14.06
C LYS A 15 2.10 32.09 15.32
N GLU A 16 0.77 32.11 15.44
CA GLU A 16 0.10 31.53 16.59
C GLU A 16 0.14 30.00 16.57
N ILE A 17 -0.11 29.40 15.40
CA ILE A 17 -0.09 27.95 15.20
C ILE A 17 1.32 27.37 15.31
N LEU A 18 2.37 28.12 14.96
CA LEU A 18 3.78 27.74 15.18
C LEU A 18 4.14 27.55 16.67
N LYS A 19 3.29 27.97 17.61
CA LYS A 19 3.44 27.63 19.04
C LYS A 19 3.02 26.19 19.36
N SER A 20 2.53 25.46 18.37
CA SER A 20 2.19 24.04 18.43
C SER A 20 2.97 23.26 17.37
N ASP A 21 3.06 21.93 17.54
CA ASP A 21 3.77 21.05 16.61
C ASP A 21 2.90 20.63 15.38
N ASN A 22 1.99 21.51 14.94
CA ASN A 22 1.09 21.25 13.80
C ASN A 22 1.70 21.69 12.46
N ASP A 23 2.82 21.08 12.08
CA ASP A 23 3.57 21.42 10.86
C ASP A 23 2.74 21.28 9.57
N VAL A 24 1.81 20.32 9.54
CA VAL A 24 0.92 20.06 8.41
C VAL A 24 -0.01 21.26 8.16
N LEU A 25 -0.61 21.81 9.22
CA LEU A 25 -1.48 22.98 9.09
C LEU A 25 -0.67 24.25 8.76
N VAL A 26 0.53 24.39 9.31
CA VAL A 26 1.45 25.49 8.95
C VAL A 26 1.76 25.48 7.45
N SER A 27 2.04 24.32 6.87
CA SER A 27 2.25 24.19 5.43
C SER A 27 0.99 24.59 4.62
N GLN A 28 -0.21 24.26 5.09
CA GLN A 28 -1.45 24.68 4.42
C GLN A 28 -1.64 26.21 4.45
N ILE A 29 -1.33 26.85 5.58
CA ILE A 29 -1.41 28.31 5.72
C ILE A 29 -0.44 29.01 4.76
N ASP A 30 0.75 28.43 4.54
CA ASP A 30 1.74 28.97 3.60
C ASP A 30 1.21 29.06 2.16
N HIS A 31 0.45 28.06 1.72
CA HIS A 31 -0.18 28.10 0.40
C HIS A 31 -1.32 29.14 0.34
N ALA A 32 -2.11 29.26 1.41
CA ALA A 32 -3.16 30.28 1.51
C ALA A 32 -2.57 31.70 1.49
N ILE A 33 -1.42 31.91 2.17
CA ILE A 33 -0.65 33.16 2.14
C ILE A 33 -0.21 33.45 0.71
N MET A 34 0.35 32.46 0.00
CA MET A 34 0.81 32.66 -1.37
C MET A 34 -0.33 32.97 -2.35
N LYS A 35 -1.46 32.27 -2.23
CA LYS A 35 -2.66 32.57 -3.02
C LYS A 35 -3.15 34.00 -2.78
N ALA A 36 -3.25 34.40 -1.51
CA ALA A 36 -3.69 35.75 -1.12
C ALA A 36 -2.68 36.83 -1.55
N TYR A 37 -1.39 36.53 -1.53
CA TYR A 37 -0.32 37.44 -1.98
C TYR A 37 -0.32 37.63 -3.50
N LYS A 38 -0.45 36.53 -4.27
CA LYS A 38 -0.52 36.56 -5.74
C LYS A 38 -1.89 37.00 -6.27
N ASP A 39 -2.89 37.13 -5.41
CA ASP A 39 -4.26 37.53 -5.75
C ASP A 39 -4.88 36.60 -6.81
N GLN A 40 -4.73 35.28 -6.57
CA GLN A 40 -5.12 34.23 -7.52
C GLN A 40 -6.59 33.81 -7.36
N LEU A 41 -7.24 33.55 -8.50
CA LEU A 41 -8.54 32.88 -8.59
C LEU A 41 -8.33 31.43 -9.03
N VAL A 42 -8.57 30.47 -8.15
CA VAL A 42 -8.22 29.06 -8.33
C VAL A 42 -9.45 28.21 -8.63
N PHE A 43 -9.49 27.66 -9.85
CA PHE A 43 -10.45 26.66 -10.30
C PHE A 43 -9.83 25.27 -10.25
N SER A 44 -10.37 24.40 -9.40
CA SER A 44 -9.83 23.05 -9.22
C SER A 44 -10.67 22.00 -9.93
N PHE A 45 -10.04 21.20 -10.79
CA PHE A 45 -10.67 20.07 -11.46
C PHE A 45 -10.38 18.80 -10.65
N ILE A 46 -11.43 18.20 -10.08
CA ILE A 46 -11.35 17.07 -9.15
C ILE A 46 -12.11 15.87 -9.70
N GLY A 47 -11.57 14.67 -9.56
CA GLY A 47 -12.21 13.44 -10.05
C GLY A 47 -11.23 12.29 -10.24
N HIS A 48 -11.76 11.09 -10.51
CA HIS A 48 -10.97 9.88 -10.74
C HIS A 48 -9.91 10.08 -11.83
N TYR A 49 -8.87 9.25 -11.81
CA TYR A 49 -7.73 9.35 -12.72
C TYR A 49 -8.15 9.45 -14.21
N SER A 50 -9.11 8.64 -14.64
CA SER A 50 -9.60 8.55 -16.03
C SER A 50 -10.70 9.54 -16.41
N ALA A 51 -11.13 10.42 -15.49
CA ALA A 51 -12.24 11.35 -15.75
C ALA A 51 -11.93 12.43 -16.82
N GLY A 52 -10.69 12.49 -17.32
CA GLY A 52 -10.30 13.37 -18.41
C GLY A 52 -10.05 14.83 -18.01
N LYS A 53 -9.69 15.08 -16.73
CA LYS A 53 -9.46 16.42 -16.14
C LYS A 53 -8.40 17.24 -16.90
N SER A 54 -7.20 16.69 -17.06
CA SER A 54 -6.09 17.33 -17.78
C SER A 54 -6.44 17.60 -19.24
N SER A 55 -7.19 16.69 -19.88
CA SER A 55 -7.69 16.88 -21.24
C SER A 55 -8.72 18.00 -21.33
N LEU A 56 -9.62 18.10 -20.34
CA LEU A 56 -10.63 19.15 -20.27
C LEU A 56 -10.00 20.52 -20.04
N ILE A 57 -8.99 20.62 -19.16
CA ILE A 57 -8.23 21.87 -18.94
C ILE A 57 -7.51 22.29 -20.23
N ASN A 58 -6.82 21.37 -20.90
CA ASN A 58 -6.17 21.66 -22.19
C ASN A 58 -7.18 22.16 -23.24
N HIS A 59 -8.37 21.56 -23.27
CA HIS A 59 -9.43 21.96 -24.19
C HIS A 59 -10.00 23.35 -23.85
N LEU A 60 -10.18 23.67 -22.56
CA LEU A 60 -10.59 25.01 -22.11
C LEU A 60 -9.56 26.09 -22.46
N LEU A 61 -8.26 25.74 -22.41
CA LEU A 61 -7.15 26.64 -22.70
C LEU A 61 -6.77 26.69 -24.20
N ASP A 62 -7.42 25.90 -25.05
CA ASP A 62 -7.07 25.72 -26.47
C ASP A 62 -5.58 25.41 -26.70
N GLN A 63 -4.95 24.70 -25.75
CA GLN A 63 -3.51 24.44 -25.73
C GLN A 63 -3.21 23.08 -25.07
N THR A 64 -2.23 22.34 -25.61
CA THR A 64 -1.80 21.04 -25.08
C THR A 64 -0.62 21.21 -24.11
N ILE A 65 -0.93 21.59 -22.87
CA ILE A 65 0.06 22.02 -21.88
C ILE A 65 0.26 20.94 -20.80
N LEU A 66 -0.85 20.38 -20.33
CA LEU A 66 -0.85 19.27 -19.38
C LEU A 66 -0.71 17.94 -20.11
N PRO A 67 -0.01 16.94 -19.55
CA PRO A 67 0.00 15.60 -20.11
C PRO A 67 -1.42 15.05 -20.10
N SER A 68 -1.98 14.71 -21.27
CA SER A 68 -3.26 14.01 -21.34
C SER A 68 -3.13 12.49 -21.39
N SER A 69 -2.02 11.96 -20.85
CA SER A 69 -1.72 10.54 -20.89
C SER A 69 -2.66 9.75 -19.98
N PRO A 70 -3.14 8.56 -20.39
CA PRO A 70 -3.87 7.62 -19.54
C PRO A 70 -2.97 6.85 -18.55
N VAL A 71 -1.67 7.16 -18.46
CA VAL A 71 -0.73 6.52 -17.52
C VAL A 71 -0.59 7.36 -16.24
N PRO A 72 -0.76 6.78 -15.03
CA PRO A 72 -0.76 7.51 -13.76
C PRO A 72 0.26 8.65 -13.71
N THR A 73 -0.22 9.89 -13.78
CA THR A 73 0.62 11.07 -13.56
C THR A 73 1.05 11.08 -12.10
N THR A 74 2.36 11.21 -11.87
CA THR A 74 3.02 11.21 -10.56
C THR A 74 2.33 12.14 -9.54
N SER A 75 2.55 11.89 -8.25
CA SER A 75 2.01 12.57 -7.05
C SER A 75 2.13 14.10 -6.97
N ASN A 76 2.60 14.77 -8.01
CA ASN A 76 2.92 16.19 -8.02
C ASN A 76 1.69 17.01 -8.39
N THR A 77 1.52 18.14 -7.71
CA THR A 77 0.41 19.06 -7.99
C THR A 77 0.73 19.92 -9.22
N VAL A 78 -0.19 20.04 -10.19
CA VAL A 78 0.01 20.87 -11.37
C VAL A 78 -0.99 22.03 -11.37
N SER A 79 -0.47 23.26 -11.44
CA SER A 79 -1.25 24.48 -11.58
C SER A 79 -0.84 25.22 -12.86
N VAL A 80 -1.84 25.51 -13.68
CA VAL A 80 -1.69 26.32 -14.88
C VAL A 80 -2.22 27.71 -14.57
N GLN A 81 -1.32 28.68 -14.46
CA GLN A 81 -1.64 30.07 -14.22
C GLN A 81 -1.71 30.83 -15.55
N ILE A 82 -2.70 31.72 -15.68
CA ILE A 82 -2.79 32.66 -16.80
C ILE A 82 -1.93 33.90 -16.53
N GLY A 83 -1.03 34.19 -17.45
CA GLY A 83 -0.08 35.31 -17.37
C GLY A 83 0.87 35.40 -18.58
N GLU A 84 1.91 36.24 -18.46
CA GLU A 84 2.70 36.71 -19.61
C GLU A 84 4.07 36.03 -19.82
N SER A 85 4.62 35.31 -18.82
CA SER A 85 6.04 34.89 -18.83
C SER A 85 6.33 33.62 -19.64
N GLY A 86 5.37 32.69 -19.75
CA GLY A 86 5.58 31.41 -20.46
C GLY A 86 6.50 30.42 -19.73
N GLU A 87 6.86 30.68 -18.47
CA GLU A 87 7.82 29.88 -17.70
C GLU A 87 7.15 28.64 -17.07
N ILE A 88 7.88 27.52 -17.02
CA ILE A 88 7.52 26.33 -16.24
C ILE A 88 8.45 26.27 -15.01
N LYS A 89 7.85 26.20 -13.82
CA LYS A 89 8.57 26.18 -12.54
C LYS A 89 8.18 24.94 -11.75
N ALA A 90 9.15 24.06 -11.48
CA ALA A 90 8.98 22.94 -10.57
C ALA A 90 9.48 23.33 -9.17
N PHE A 91 8.56 23.50 -8.22
CA PHE A 91 8.88 23.89 -6.85
C PHE A 91 9.31 22.68 -6.04
N ILE A 92 10.45 22.79 -5.38
CA ILE A 92 10.91 21.83 -4.37
C ILE A 92 10.26 22.22 -3.03
N ASP A 93 10.25 23.52 -2.73
CA ASP A 93 9.57 24.12 -1.59
C ASP A 93 9.08 25.53 -1.97
N GLN A 94 8.45 26.24 -1.04
CA GLN A 94 7.89 27.58 -1.27
C GLN A 94 8.90 28.68 -1.63
N TYR A 95 10.20 28.45 -1.44
CA TYR A 95 11.28 29.41 -1.72
C TYR A 95 12.20 28.97 -2.85
N LYS A 96 12.11 27.73 -3.34
CA LYS A 96 13.03 27.18 -4.34
C LYS A 96 12.29 26.48 -5.46
N TYR A 97 12.63 26.84 -6.69
CA TYR A 97 12.12 26.19 -7.89
C TYR A 97 13.22 25.88 -8.88
N ILE A 98 12.98 24.87 -9.71
CA ILE A 98 13.80 24.53 -10.87
C ILE A 98 13.07 25.05 -12.10
N PRO A 99 13.68 25.97 -12.88
CA PRO A 99 13.12 26.36 -14.17
C PRO A 99 13.23 25.20 -15.16
N LEU A 100 12.14 24.88 -15.85
CA LEU A 100 12.08 23.79 -16.82
C LEU A 100 11.81 24.31 -18.23
N GLU A 101 12.46 23.70 -19.21
CA GLU A 101 12.22 24.02 -20.63
C GLU A 101 10.91 23.41 -21.15
N ASN A 102 10.50 22.25 -20.61
CA ASN A 102 9.26 21.56 -20.98
C ASN A 102 8.81 20.59 -19.88
N TYR A 103 7.59 20.04 -20.03
CA TYR A 103 7.05 19.04 -19.11
C TYR A 103 7.82 17.71 -19.13
N ALA A 104 8.48 17.36 -20.24
CA ALA A 104 9.23 16.10 -20.35
C ALA A 104 10.44 16.07 -19.41
N ALA A 105 11.13 17.20 -19.23
CA ALA A 105 12.23 17.36 -18.28
C ALA A 105 11.82 17.09 -16.81
N LEU A 106 10.53 17.18 -16.50
CA LEU A 106 10.00 16.87 -15.17
C LEU A 106 9.97 15.36 -14.88
N ARG A 107 9.79 14.52 -15.91
CA ARG A 107 9.81 13.06 -15.74
C ARG A 107 11.19 12.57 -15.32
N ASP A 108 12.25 13.17 -15.86
CA ASP A 108 13.64 12.87 -15.50
C ASP A 108 13.96 13.26 -14.05
N LEU A 109 13.33 14.32 -13.53
CA LEU A 109 13.49 14.76 -12.13
C LEU A 109 12.79 13.82 -11.14
N ASN A 110 11.62 13.28 -11.49
CA ASN A 110 10.87 12.34 -10.64
C ASN A 110 11.56 10.97 -10.47
N THR A 111 12.52 10.61 -11.33
CA THR A 111 13.28 9.36 -11.20
C THR A 111 14.38 9.41 -10.14
N LYS A 112 14.61 10.55 -9.47
CA LYS A 112 15.80 10.82 -8.65
C LYS A 112 15.53 11.25 -7.20
N ASP A 113 14.43 10.81 -6.59
CA ASP A 113 14.14 11.05 -5.15
C ASP A 113 14.02 12.55 -4.75
N LEU A 114 13.69 13.44 -5.70
CA LEU A 114 13.37 14.84 -5.43
C LEU A 114 11.85 15.00 -5.22
N ASP A 115 11.45 15.50 -4.05
CA ASP A 115 10.05 15.71 -3.69
C ASP A 115 9.54 17.04 -4.30
N ILE A 116 9.00 16.97 -5.52
CA ILE A 116 8.42 18.14 -6.21
C ILE A 116 7.04 18.41 -5.62
N THR A 117 6.88 19.57 -4.98
CA THR A 117 5.65 19.94 -4.28
C THR A 117 4.59 20.50 -5.22
N SER A 118 4.98 21.34 -6.19
CA SER A 118 4.07 21.91 -7.19
C SER A 118 4.77 22.26 -8.50
N ILE A 119 3.98 22.32 -9.57
CA ILE A 119 4.41 22.71 -10.90
C ILE A 119 3.53 23.87 -11.33
N GLU A 120 4.12 25.07 -11.41
CA GLU A 120 3.43 26.25 -11.94
C GLU A 120 3.83 26.45 -13.41
N MET A 121 2.84 26.62 -14.28
CA MET A 121 3.03 26.95 -15.69
C MET A 121 2.33 28.25 -16.02
N ASP A 122 3.05 29.18 -16.62
CA ASP A 122 2.47 30.46 -17.05
C ASP A 122 2.03 30.40 -18.52
N VAL A 123 0.75 30.69 -18.78
CA VAL A 123 0.11 30.49 -20.10
C VAL A 123 -0.66 31.72 -20.52
N ARG A 124 -0.50 32.14 -21.78
CA ARG A 124 -1.30 33.21 -22.38
C ARG A 124 -2.60 32.64 -22.94
N HIS A 125 -3.74 33.20 -22.55
CA HIS A 125 -5.05 32.83 -23.10
C HIS A 125 -5.87 34.08 -23.47
N PRO A 126 -6.58 34.12 -24.61
CA PRO A 126 -7.32 35.30 -25.04
C PRO A 126 -8.63 35.54 -24.28
N VAL A 127 -9.18 34.52 -23.61
CA VAL A 127 -10.50 34.60 -22.95
C VAL A 127 -10.40 34.76 -21.43
N PHE A 128 -9.43 34.10 -20.80
CA PHE A 128 -9.27 34.10 -19.34
C PHE A 128 -8.36 35.24 -18.91
N ARG A 129 -8.60 35.76 -17.70
CA ARG A 129 -7.87 36.93 -17.18
C ARG A 129 -6.56 36.52 -16.50
N ASP A 130 -5.63 37.46 -16.43
CA ASP A 130 -4.41 37.31 -15.62
C ASP A 130 -4.78 36.96 -14.17
N ARG A 131 -4.00 36.07 -13.55
CA ARG A 131 -4.17 35.53 -12.18
C ARG A 131 -5.26 34.47 -12.01
N THR A 132 -5.93 34.07 -13.09
CA THR A 132 -6.73 32.83 -13.10
C THR A 132 -5.81 31.63 -13.08
N VAL A 133 -6.10 30.66 -12.22
CA VAL A 133 -5.32 29.42 -12.04
C VAL A 133 -6.24 28.23 -12.23
N PHE A 134 -5.89 27.37 -13.20
CA PHE A 134 -6.51 26.07 -13.39
C PHE A 134 -5.64 25.02 -12.70
N GLN A 135 -6.23 24.35 -11.72
CA GLN A 135 -5.52 23.37 -10.92
C GLN A 135 -5.97 21.96 -11.28
N ASP A 136 -5.03 21.14 -11.75
CA ASP A 136 -5.26 19.74 -12.06
C ASP A 136 -4.87 18.87 -10.87
N THR A 137 -5.81 18.06 -10.39
CA THR A 137 -5.60 17.23 -9.20
C THR A 137 -5.20 15.81 -9.59
N PRO A 138 -4.23 15.18 -8.89
CA PRO A 138 -4.02 13.74 -8.97
C PRO A 138 -5.33 13.00 -8.67
N GLY A 139 -5.56 11.86 -9.34
CA GLY A 139 -6.76 11.06 -9.11
C GLY A 139 -6.92 10.71 -7.63
N VAL A 140 -8.10 10.93 -7.09
CA VAL A 140 -8.52 10.67 -5.68
C VAL A 140 -8.42 9.19 -5.25
N ASP A 141 -8.07 8.30 -6.18
CA ASP A 141 -8.13 6.84 -6.05
C ASP A 141 -6.87 6.22 -5.40
N SER A 142 -5.84 7.02 -5.13
CA SER A 142 -4.53 6.54 -4.65
C SER A 142 -4.37 6.72 -3.14
N SER A 143 -4.41 5.62 -2.38
CA SER A 143 -4.37 5.59 -0.91
C SER A 143 -2.99 5.75 -0.25
N THR A 144 -2.02 6.43 -0.87
CA THR A 144 -0.74 6.72 -0.19
C THR A 144 -0.82 7.99 0.65
N ARG A 145 -0.07 8.04 1.77
CA ARG A 145 -0.02 9.17 2.72
C ARG A 145 0.26 10.53 2.05
N GLY A 146 1.02 10.57 0.96
CA GLY A 146 1.30 11.80 0.19
C GLY A 146 0.12 12.31 -0.64
N HIS A 147 -0.78 11.42 -1.07
CA HIS A 147 -1.94 11.80 -1.90
C HIS A 147 -3.10 12.40 -1.08
N GLU A 148 -3.38 11.90 0.12
CA GLU A 148 -4.40 12.49 1.01
C GLU A 148 -4.04 13.92 1.45
N GLU A 149 -2.75 14.15 1.76
CA GLU A 149 -2.26 15.47 2.17
C GLU A 149 -2.28 16.45 0.99
N SER A 150 -1.87 16.01 -0.20
CA SER A 150 -1.97 16.79 -1.43
C SER A 150 -3.42 17.12 -1.77
N ALA A 151 -4.33 16.13 -1.80
CA ALA A 151 -5.78 16.30 -2.03
C ALA A 151 -6.41 17.33 -1.09
N SER A 152 -6.06 17.28 0.21
CA SER A 152 -6.55 18.24 1.20
C SER A 152 -6.03 19.66 0.97
N ARG A 153 -4.79 19.82 0.46
CA ARG A 153 -4.22 21.13 0.08
C ARG A 153 -4.98 21.74 -1.12
N PHE A 154 -5.39 20.93 -2.09
CA PHE A 154 -6.17 21.38 -3.26
C PHE A 154 -7.52 21.96 -2.86
N LEU A 155 -8.27 21.20 -2.07
CA LEU A 155 -9.62 21.60 -1.64
C LEU A 155 -9.58 22.94 -0.88
N LEU A 156 -8.61 23.12 0.01
CA LEU A 156 -8.49 24.34 0.81
C LEU A 156 -8.07 25.57 0.01
N ASN A 157 -7.40 25.43 -1.13
CA ASN A 157 -6.99 26.56 -1.96
C ASN A 157 -7.99 26.89 -3.08
N SER A 158 -8.98 26.04 -3.31
CA SER A 158 -9.97 26.19 -4.37
C SER A 158 -10.93 27.34 -4.06
N ASP A 159 -11.16 28.24 -5.02
CA ASP A 159 -12.29 29.18 -4.97
C ASP A 159 -13.57 28.50 -5.46
N TYR A 160 -13.43 27.66 -6.49
CA TYR A 160 -14.50 26.93 -7.13
C TYR A 160 -14.02 25.54 -7.58
N ILE A 161 -14.86 24.52 -7.45
CA ILE A 161 -14.52 23.14 -7.81
C ILE A 161 -15.33 22.68 -9.03
N PHE A 162 -14.64 22.14 -10.03
CA PHE A 162 -15.24 21.38 -11.12
C PHE A 162 -15.04 19.89 -10.86
N PHE A 163 -16.08 19.24 -10.34
CA PHE A 163 -16.04 17.81 -10.09
C PHE A 163 -16.28 17.06 -11.40
N THR A 164 -15.22 16.52 -11.98
CA THR A 164 -15.25 15.87 -13.30
C THR A 164 -15.41 14.35 -13.14
N VAL A 165 -16.42 13.80 -13.81
CA VAL A 165 -16.73 12.37 -13.82
C VAL A 165 -16.88 11.88 -15.25
N GLU A 166 -16.51 10.63 -15.51
CA GLU A 166 -16.81 9.99 -16.79
C GLU A 166 -18.32 9.70 -16.90
N TYR A 167 -18.88 9.88 -18.10
CA TYR A 167 -20.29 9.61 -18.44
C TYR A 167 -20.83 8.29 -17.86
N ASN A 168 -20.07 7.19 -17.94
CA ASN A 168 -20.51 5.87 -17.47
C ASN A 168 -20.44 5.67 -15.94
N HIS A 169 -19.78 6.56 -15.22
CA HIS A 169 -19.41 6.36 -13.81
C HIS A 169 -19.92 7.46 -12.86
N VAL A 170 -20.85 8.30 -13.32
CA VAL A 170 -21.39 9.42 -12.53
C VAL A 170 -22.01 8.95 -11.21
N GLU A 171 -22.77 7.85 -11.23
CA GLU A 171 -23.48 7.32 -10.07
C GLU A 171 -22.64 6.35 -9.21
N SER A 172 -21.32 6.31 -9.40
CA SER A 172 -20.48 5.44 -8.57
C SER A 172 -20.52 5.91 -7.10
N GLU A 173 -20.63 4.96 -6.17
CA GLU A 173 -20.68 5.24 -4.73
C GLU A 173 -19.46 6.06 -4.26
N HIS A 174 -18.29 5.77 -4.81
CA HIS A 174 -17.07 6.51 -4.52
C HIS A 174 -17.18 8.00 -4.93
N ASN A 175 -17.70 8.28 -6.13
CA ASN A 175 -17.90 9.67 -6.60
C ASN A 175 -18.90 10.42 -5.71
N LEU A 176 -20.00 9.76 -5.32
CA LEU A 176 -21.03 10.37 -4.48
C LEU A 176 -20.53 10.65 -3.06
N LYS A 177 -19.73 9.75 -2.47
CA LYS A 177 -19.11 9.97 -1.15
C LYS A 177 -18.15 11.16 -1.19
N LEU A 178 -17.30 11.25 -2.21
CA LEU A 178 -16.37 12.36 -2.36
C LEU A 178 -17.09 13.70 -2.62
N LEU A 179 -18.13 13.71 -3.46
CA LEU A 179 -18.98 14.89 -3.67
C LEU A 179 -19.63 15.37 -2.39
N LYS A 180 -20.07 14.46 -1.52
CA LYS A 180 -20.63 14.78 -0.21
C LYS A 180 -19.58 15.40 0.73
N ASP A 181 -18.36 14.88 0.71
CA ASP A 181 -17.25 15.43 1.50
C ASP A 181 -16.86 16.83 1.01
N ILE A 182 -16.84 17.06 -0.31
CA ILE A 182 -16.62 18.38 -0.91
C ILE A 182 -17.75 19.36 -0.53
N ALA A 183 -19.00 18.92 -0.63
CA ALA A 183 -20.15 19.75 -0.25
C ALA A 183 -20.11 20.16 1.23
N ALA A 184 -19.59 19.29 2.12
CA ALA A 184 -19.43 19.59 3.54
C ALA A 184 -18.38 20.68 3.83
N LEU A 185 -17.45 20.93 2.91
CA LEU A 185 -16.42 21.99 3.04
C LEU A 185 -16.95 23.39 2.73
N GLY A 186 -18.19 23.51 2.22
CA GLY A 186 -18.79 24.81 1.87
C GLY A 186 -18.09 25.51 0.70
N ILE A 187 -17.44 24.75 -0.19
CA ILE A 187 -16.82 25.28 -1.42
C ILE A 187 -17.87 25.16 -2.54
N PRO A 188 -18.15 26.23 -3.30
CA PRO A 188 -19.05 26.14 -4.44
C PRO A 188 -18.47 25.19 -5.50
N PHE A 189 -19.33 24.35 -6.08
CA PHE A 189 -18.90 23.37 -7.06
C PHE A 189 -19.95 23.10 -8.14
N ALA A 190 -19.47 22.74 -9.32
CA ALA A 190 -20.26 22.23 -10.44
C ALA A 190 -19.86 20.78 -10.75
N LEU A 191 -20.84 19.98 -11.19
CA LEU A 191 -20.61 18.62 -11.67
C LEU A 191 -20.38 18.64 -13.17
N VAL A 192 -19.24 18.12 -13.64
CA VAL A 192 -18.89 18.02 -15.05
C VAL A 192 -18.92 16.54 -15.46
N ILE A 193 -19.92 16.17 -16.24
CA ILE A 193 -20.05 14.85 -16.86
C ILE A 193 -19.28 14.89 -18.18
N ASN A 194 -18.06 14.37 -18.16
CA ASN A 194 -17.16 14.36 -19.30
C ASN A 194 -17.35 13.10 -20.16
N GLN A 195 -16.83 13.14 -21.39
CA GLN A 195 -16.93 12.07 -22.39
C GLN A 195 -18.37 11.76 -22.82
N VAL A 196 -19.20 12.80 -22.97
CA VAL A 196 -20.61 12.67 -23.40
C VAL A 196 -20.77 12.19 -24.86
N ASP A 197 -19.69 12.15 -25.64
CA ASP A 197 -19.63 11.49 -26.95
C ASP A 197 -19.95 9.98 -26.90
N LYS A 198 -19.85 9.36 -25.71
CA LYS A 198 -20.24 7.97 -25.47
C LYS A 198 -21.76 7.77 -25.32
N HIS A 199 -22.55 8.84 -25.27
CA HIS A 199 -24.00 8.77 -25.11
C HIS A 199 -24.69 8.30 -26.39
N ASP A 200 -25.64 7.37 -26.27
CA ASP A 200 -26.50 6.93 -27.37
C ASP A 200 -27.98 7.15 -27.02
N ASP A 201 -28.60 8.10 -27.71
CA ASP A 201 -30.03 8.44 -27.55
C ASP A 201 -30.98 7.28 -27.86
N ASN A 202 -30.53 6.26 -28.61
CA ASN A 202 -31.35 5.07 -28.89
C ASN A 202 -31.47 4.14 -27.68
N GLU A 203 -30.53 4.20 -26.74
CA GLU A 203 -30.57 3.42 -25.50
C GLU A 203 -31.28 4.17 -24.38
N LEU A 204 -30.93 5.44 -24.18
CA LEU A 204 -31.48 6.30 -23.12
C LEU A 204 -31.39 7.76 -23.56
N THR A 205 -32.48 8.53 -23.47
CA THR A 205 -32.43 9.96 -23.82
C THR A 205 -31.65 10.78 -22.78
N MET A 206 -30.94 11.81 -23.24
CA MET A 206 -30.16 12.71 -22.37
C MET A 206 -30.99 13.32 -21.22
N ASP A 207 -32.24 13.72 -21.50
CA ASP A 207 -33.13 14.29 -20.48
C ASP A 207 -33.43 13.31 -19.33
N THR A 208 -33.61 12.02 -19.67
CA THR A 208 -33.88 10.99 -18.66
C THR A 208 -32.61 10.66 -17.87
N PHE A 209 -31.46 10.62 -18.54
CA PHE A 209 -30.16 10.46 -17.89
C PHE A 209 -29.87 11.57 -16.86
N LEU A 210 -29.99 12.84 -17.25
CA LEU A 210 -29.77 13.97 -16.34
C LEU A 210 -30.80 14.04 -15.22
N SER A 211 -32.06 13.68 -15.49
CA SER A 211 -33.10 13.61 -14.46
C SER A 211 -32.80 12.55 -13.41
N ARG A 212 -32.26 11.39 -13.83
CA ARG A 212 -31.81 10.33 -12.93
C ARG A 212 -30.67 10.80 -12.04
N ILE A 213 -29.65 11.43 -12.61
CA ILE A 213 -28.51 11.98 -11.85
C ILE A 213 -28.96 13.00 -10.81
N ARG A 214 -29.82 13.95 -11.20
CA ARG A 214 -30.39 14.94 -10.26
C ARG A 214 -31.16 14.28 -9.11
N SER A 215 -31.91 13.23 -9.41
CA SER A 215 -32.60 12.44 -8.37
C SER A 215 -31.61 11.76 -7.42
N THR A 216 -30.56 11.15 -7.95
CA THR A 216 -29.51 10.49 -7.15
C THR A 216 -28.79 11.48 -6.26
N LEU A 217 -28.34 12.62 -6.80
CA LEU A 217 -27.71 13.69 -6.01
C LEU A 217 -28.64 14.23 -4.90
N GLY A 218 -29.94 14.41 -5.22
CA GLY A 218 -30.94 14.85 -4.25
C GLY A 218 -31.14 13.86 -3.09
N GLN A 219 -31.09 12.55 -3.35
CA GLN A 219 -31.15 11.51 -2.30
C GLN A 219 -29.94 11.60 -1.35
N TRP A 220 -28.77 11.94 -1.91
CA TRP A 220 -27.53 12.10 -1.15
C TRP A 220 -27.40 13.49 -0.49
N LYS A 221 -28.38 14.38 -0.71
CA LYS A 221 -28.36 15.79 -0.26
C LYS A 221 -27.16 16.56 -0.79
N ILE A 222 -26.79 16.28 -2.04
CA ILE A 222 -25.73 16.96 -2.77
C ILE A 222 -26.40 17.90 -3.76
N GLU A 223 -26.11 19.19 -3.66
CA GLU A 223 -26.69 20.23 -4.50
C GLU A 223 -25.56 20.97 -5.23
N PRO A 224 -25.12 20.49 -6.42
CA PRO A 224 -24.20 21.26 -7.25
C PRO A 224 -24.89 22.53 -7.76
N GLU A 225 -24.13 23.59 -8.00
CA GLU A 225 -24.69 24.82 -8.58
C GLU A 225 -25.20 24.59 -10.00
N GLU A 226 -24.41 23.85 -10.79
CA GLU A 226 -24.72 23.48 -12.17
C GLU A 226 -24.21 22.07 -12.49
N ILE A 227 -24.83 21.44 -13.50
CA ILE A 227 -24.39 20.17 -14.08
C ILE A 227 -24.11 20.41 -15.55
N PHE A 228 -22.87 20.20 -15.98
CA PHE A 228 -22.45 20.33 -17.37
C PHE A 228 -22.17 18.97 -17.98
N THR A 229 -22.50 18.83 -19.26
CA THR A 229 -22.06 17.72 -20.11
C THR A 229 -20.95 18.20 -21.04
N THR A 230 -19.82 17.52 -21.08
CA THR A 230 -18.65 17.96 -21.87
C THR A 230 -18.01 16.80 -22.62
N THR A 231 -17.34 17.13 -23.72
CA THR A 231 -16.45 16.22 -24.44
C THR A 231 -15.42 17.02 -25.24
N ILE A 232 -14.30 16.38 -25.58
CA ILE A 232 -13.32 16.92 -26.54
C ILE A 232 -13.68 16.56 -27.99
N TYR A 233 -14.72 15.75 -28.19
CA TYR A 233 -15.22 15.32 -29.49
C TYR A 233 -16.46 16.13 -29.91
N ASP A 234 -16.93 15.92 -31.14
CA ASP A 234 -18.16 16.55 -31.61
C ASP A 234 -19.38 15.82 -31.00
N SER A 235 -20.23 16.57 -30.31
CA SER A 235 -21.46 16.05 -29.71
C SER A 235 -22.50 17.17 -29.58
N PRO A 236 -23.78 16.89 -29.88
CA PRO A 236 -24.85 17.88 -29.70
C PRO A 236 -25.08 18.25 -28.22
N TYR A 237 -24.57 17.44 -27.29
CA TYR A 237 -24.66 17.62 -25.85
C TYR A 237 -23.37 18.20 -25.25
N ASN A 238 -22.47 18.76 -26.06
CA ASN A 238 -21.23 19.34 -25.53
C ASN A 238 -21.47 20.78 -25.05
N GLU A 239 -21.51 20.99 -23.74
CA GLU A 239 -21.75 22.27 -23.06
C GLU A 239 -20.45 22.97 -22.62
N ILE A 240 -19.35 22.75 -23.34
CA ILE A 240 -18.05 23.37 -23.04
C ILE A 240 -18.10 24.91 -23.10
N THR A 241 -18.99 25.47 -23.94
CA THR A 241 -19.16 26.92 -24.09
C THR A 241 -19.83 27.50 -22.86
N GLU A 242 -20.84 26.81 -22.32
CA GLU A 242 -21.56 27.14 -21.11
C GLU A 242 -20.63 27.06 -19.89
N LEU A 243 -19.80 26.01 -19.81
CA LEU A 243 -18.75 25.89 -18.78
C LEU A 243 -17.77 27.07 -18.84
N THR A 244 -17.33 27.47 -20.03
CA THR A 244 -16.45 28.64 -20.24
C THR A 244 -17.14 29.95 -19.83
N ASN A 245 -18.43 30.08 -20.11
CA ASN A 245 -19.23 31.24 -19.71
C ASN A 245 -19.38 31.34 -18.17
N LEU A 246 -19.51 30.20 -17.48
CA LEU A 246 -19.53 30.17 -16.01
C LEU A 246 -18.19 30.65 -15.44
N ILE A 247 -17.06 30.10 -15.92
CA ILE A 247 -15.71 30.50 -15.47
C ILE A 247 -15.48 32.00 -15.67
N THR A 248 -15.79 32.53 -16.85
CA THR A 248 -15.64 33.97 -17.14
C THR A 248 -16.64 34.85 -16.38
N GLY A 249 -17.79 34.30 -15.98
CA GLY A 249 -18.74 34.94 -15.05
C GLY A 249 -18.12 35.09 -13.66
N ILE A 250 -17.57 34.00 -13.11
CA ILE A 250 -16.88 33.98 -11.81
C ILE A 250 -15.68 34.94 -11.82
N GLU A 251 -14.91 35.01 -12.92
CA GLU A 251 -13.82 36.00 -13.08
C GLU A 251 -14.30 37.46 -13.00
N ARG A 252 -15.54 37.77 -13.40
CA ARG A 252 -16.11 39.13 -13.27
C ARG A 252 -16.51 39.43 -11.82
N GLU A 253 -16.86 38.41 -11.07
CA GLU A 253 -17.25 38.45 -9.66
C GLU A 253 -16.09 38.07 -8.72
N HIS A 254 -14.85 38.15 -9.19
CA HIS A 254 -13.64 37.74 -8.44
C HIS A 254 -13.61 38.23 -6.99
N GLU A 255 -13.98 39.50 -6.74
CA GLU A 255 -13.99 40.07 -5.38
C GLU A 255 -14.99 39.40 -4.42
N VAL A 256 -16.11 38.85 -4.94
CA VAL A 256 -17.10 38.12 -4.14
C VAL A 256 -16.54 36.77 -3.73
N TYR A 257 -16.10 35.97 -4.71
CA TYR A 257 -15.51 34.64 -4.45
C TYR A 257 -14.25 34.72 -3.58
N LYS A 258 -13.45 35.78 -3.74
CA LYS A 258 -12.30 36.08 -2.91
C LYS A 258 -12.71 36.37 -1.45
N ALA A 259 -13.76 37.14 -1.21
CA ALA A 259 -14.26 37.40 0.14
C ALA A 259 -14.78 36.11 0.81
N ASP A 260 -15.55 35.30 0.07
CA ASP A 260 -16.07 34.01 0.55
C ASP A 260 -14.93 33.02 0.86
N TYR A 261 -13.91 32.98 -0.02
CA TYR A 261 -12.70 32.21 0.22
C TYR A 261 -11.97 32.64 1.49
N HIS A 262 -11.81 33.96 1.71
CA HIS A 262 -11.12 34.48 2.89
C HIS A 262 -11.80 34.08 4.20
N GLU A 263 -13.14 34.18 4.27
CA GLU A 263 -13.90 33.78 5.45
C GLU A 263 -13.78 32.26 5.68
N ARG A 264 -13.96 31.47 4.61
CA ARG A 264 -13.85 30.01 4.65
C ARG A 264 -12.48 29.53 5.09
N ILE A 265 -11.39 30.06 4.52
CA ILE A 265 -10.02 29.58 4.83
C ILE A 265 -9.63 29.89 6.27
N ILE A 266 -9.99 31.08 6.78
CA ILE A 266 -9.72 31.46 8.18
C ILE A 266 -10.48 30.52 9.13
N SER A 267 -11.79 30.32 8.91
CA SER A 267 -12.60 29.42 9.75
C SER A 267 -12.06 27.99 9.71
N ASN A 268 -11.72 27.48 8.52
CA ASN A 268 -11.18 26.13 8.37
C ASN A 268 -9.84 25.95 9.09
N ILE A 269 -8.96 26.94 9.05
CA ILE A 269 -7.68 26.90 9.78
C ILE A 269 -7.93 26.93 11.30
N GLU A 270 -8.80 27.81 11.78
CA GLU A 270 -9.18 27.90 13.20
C GLU A 270 -9.80 26.58 13.70
N ASP A 271 -10.77 26.03 12.96
CA ASP A 271 -11.45 24.78 13.32
C ASP A 271 -10.51 23.58 13.33
N ARG A 272 -9.63 23.46 12.33
CA ARG A 272 -8.62 22.39 12.27
C ARG A 272 -7.62 22.50 13.41
N GLN A 273 -7.19 23.70 13.74
CA GLN A 273 -6.29 23.90 14.87
C GLN A 273 -6.98 23.59 16.21
N MET A 274 -8.24 23.98 16.37
CA MET A 274 -9.04 23.65 17.56
C MET A 274 -9.24 22.13 17.69
N GLN A 275 -9.47 21.41 16.59
CA GLN A 275 -9.52 19.95 16.59
C GLN A 275 -8.18 19.33 16.97
N TYR A 276 -7.06 19.85 16.43
CA TYR A 276 -5.72 19.40 16.78
C TYR A 276 -5.42 19.59 18.27
N ILE A 277 -5.67 20.78 18.80
CA ILE A 277 -5.47 21.10 20.23
C ILE A 277 -6.34 20.19 21.11
N GLY A 278 -7.61 19.99 20.75
CA GLY A 278 -8.50 19.09 21.47
C GLY A 278 -8.02 17.63 21.46
N GLY A 279 -7.41 17.18 20.36
CA GLY A 279 -6.77 15.87 20.25
C GLY A 279 -5.57 15.71 21.18
N GLU A 280 -4.62 16.65 21.12
CA GLU A 280 -3.41 16.65 21.96
C GLU A 280 -3.75 16.74 23.46
N LEU A 281 -4.65 17.67 23.84
CA LEU A 281 -5.15 17.77 25.21
C LEU A 281 -5.82 16.46 25.65
N GLY A 282 -6.62 15.84 24.80
CA GLY A 282 -7.26 14.55 25.08
C GLY A 282 -6.27 13.42 25.36
N ASP A 283 -5.15 13.37 24.64
CA ASP A 283 -4.10 12.38 24.85
C ASP A 283 -3.27 12.64 26.11
N ILE A 284 -3.05 13.91 26.49
CA ILE A 284 -2.44 14.26 27.77
C ILE A 284 -3.39 13.95 28.93
N TYR A 285 -4.68 14.27 28.82
CA TYR A 285 -5.67 13.99 29.88
C TYR A 285 -5.86 12.49 30.16
N LYS A 286 -5.66 11.60 29.18
CA LYS A 286 -5.63 10.15 29.43
C LYS A 286 -4.46 9.73 30.34
N ARG A 287 -3.31 10.39 30.20
CA ARG A 287 -2.11 10.15 31.00
C ARG A 287 -2.17 10.86 32.36
N GLN A 288 -2.77 12.06 32.37
CA GLN A 288 -2.96 12.91 33.54
C GLN A 288 -4.44 13.31 33.70
N PRO A 289 -5.32 12.42 34.19
CA PRO A 289 -6.75 12.72 34.32
C PRO A 289 -7.05 13.92 35.24
N ALA A 290 -6.16 14.19 36.20
CA ALA A 290 -6.28 15.32 37.11
C ALA A 290 -6.06 16.69 36.42
N ALA A 291 -5.53 16.73 35.19
CA ALA A 291 -5.38 17.95 34.42
C ALA A 291 -6.67 18.34 33.68
N GLU A 292 -7.60 17.40 33.47
CA GLU A 292 -8.82 17.63 32.70
C GLU A 292 -9.74 18.66 33.38
N GLY A 293 -10.12 19.69 32.64
CA GLY A 293 -11.02 20.75 33.11
C GLY A 293 -10.38 21.81 34.00
N LYS A 294 -9.06 21.78 34.20
CA LYS A 294 -8.33 22.85 34.89
C LYS A 294 -8.15 24.08 33.99
N THR A 295 -8.22 25.26 34.59
CA THR A 295 -7.85 26.55 33.99
C THR A 295 -6.33 26.70 33.87
N VAL A 296 -5.86 27.65 33.05
CA VAL A 296 -4.43 27.94 32.88
C VAL A 296 -3.77 28.27 34.24
N GLU A 297 -4.45 29.01 35.12
CA GLU A 297 -3.96 29.36 36.46
C GLU A 297 -3.83 28.15 37.39
N GLU A 298 -4.77 27.20 37.32
CA GLU A 298 -4.75 25.98 38.12
C GLU A 298 -3.65 25.01 37.66
N VAL A 299 -3.42 24.93 36.34
CA VAL A 299 -2.31 24.18 35.75
C VAL A 299 -0.97 24.79 36.16
N ASP A 300 -0.83 26.12 36.08
CA ASP A 300 0.39 26.84 36.50
C ASP A 300 0.71 26.62 37.97
N SER A 301 -0.31 26.66 38.83
CA SER A 301 -0.16 26.37 40.26
C SER A 301 0.30 24.93 40.54
N HIS A 302 -0.16 23.97 39.74
CA HIS A 302 0.24 22.57 39.86
C HIS A 302 1.68 22.33 39.37
N ILE A 303 2.09 23.03 38.31
CA ILE A 303 3.49 23.02 37.84
C ILE A 303 4.42 23.50 38.96
N VAL A 304 4.10 24.62 39.63
CA VAL A 304 4.89 25.12 40.76
C VAL A 304 4.94 24.13 41.92
N TYR A 305 3.86 23.40 42.17
CA TYR A 305 3.85 22.33 43.17
C TYR A 305 4.81 21.20 42.79
N LEU A 306 4.73 20.68 41.55
CA LEU A 306 5.60 19.61 41.05
C LEU A 306 7.09 20.01 41.07
N GLU A 307 7.41 21.26 40.73
CA GLU A 307 8.79 21.78 40.80
C GLU A 307 9.35 21.72 42.23
N ASN A 308 8.53 22.04 43.23
CA ASN A 308 8.94 21.96 44.63
C ASN A 308 9.11 20.50 45.09
N GLU A 309 8.24 19.58 44.67
CA GLU A 309 8.36 18.15 44.98
C GLU A 309 9.60 17.52 44.34
N ILE A 310 9.86 17.78 43.06
CA ILE A 310 11.07 17.33 42.36
C ILE A 310 12.33 17.82 43.08
N LYS A 311 12.32 19.09 43.52
CA LYS A 311 13.43 19.69 44.28
C LYS A 311 13.62 18.99 45.63
N ASN A 312 12.55 18.67 46.34
CA ASN A 312 12.61 17.99 47.64
C ASN A 312 13.12 16.55 47.52
N ASP A 313 12.65 15.78 46.53
CA ASP A 313 13.10 14.40 46.29
C ASP A 313 14.59 14.34 45.87
N ALA A 314 15.04 15.31 45.06
CA ALA A 314 16.44 15.45 44.69
C ALA A 314 17.34 15.74 45.92
N LEU A 315 16.86 16.55 46.87
CA LEU A 315 17.57 16.82 48.12
C LEU A 315 17.61 15.59 49.03
N ALA A 316 16.50 14.84 49.13
CA ALA A 316 16.42 13.62 49.95
C ALA A 316 17.39 12.54 49.45
N SER A 317 17.44 12.32 48.14
CA SER A 317 18.38 11.40 47.48
C SER A 317 19.85 11.76 47.73
N LEU A 318 20.16 13.06 47.87
CA LEU A 318 21.50 13.54 48.20
C LEU A 318 21.88 13.27 49.66
N HIS A 319 20.94 13.29 50.61
CA HIS A 319 21.19 12.97 52.02
C HIS A 319 21.43 11.49 52.28
N ASP A 320 20.83 10.61 51.47
CA ASP A 320 20.95 9.15 51.61
C ASP A 320 22.35 8.61 51.24
N ASP A 321 23.15 9.37 50.49
CA ASP A 321 24.53 9.03 50.12
C ASP A 321 25.52 10.06 50.70
N PRO A 322 26.13 9.77 51.87
CA PRO A 322 27.10 10.67 52.51
C PRO A 322 28.31 11.02 51.63
N GLU A 323 28.72 10.12 50.72
CA GLU A 323 29.87 10.36 49.85
C GLU A 323 29.48 11.32 48.70
N ALA A 324 28.29 11.14 48.12
CA ALA A 324 27.73 12.06 47.13
C ALA A 324 27.46 13.46 47.71
N LEU A 325 26.95 13.55 48.95
CA LEU A 325 26.75 14.83 49.63
C LEU A 325 28.07 15.56 49.89
N ALA A 326 29.08 14.83 50.39
CA ALA A 326 30.41 15.39 50.62
C ALA A 326 31.05 15.89 49.32
N ASP A 327 30.87 15.16 48.21
CA ASP A 327 31.35 15.56 46.89
C ASP A 327 30.63 16.80 46.35
N TYR A 328 29.30 16.87 46.52
CA TYR A 328 28.49 18.03 46.14
C TYR A 328 28.93 19.28 46.91
N VAL A 329 29.04 19.21 48.24
CA VAL A 329 29.53 20.31 49.08
C VAL A 329 30.94 20.71 48.66
N ARG A 330 31.84 19.76 48.39
CA ARG A 330 33.22 20.05 47.97
C ARG A 330 33.26 20.82 46.66
N GLN A 331 32.47 20.43 45.66
CA GLN A 331 32.45 21.09 44.35
C GLN A 331 31.84 22.48 44.43
N HIS A 332 30.69 22.63 45.10
CA HIS A 332 29.98 23.90 45.18
C HIS A 332 30.73 24.94 46.04
N THR A 333 31.29 24.54 47.18
CA THR A 333 32.08 25.46 48.03
C THR A 333 33.40 25.88 47.37
N LYS A 334 34.04 24.99 46.60
CA LYS A 334 35.16 25.36 45.75
C LYS A 334 34.75 26.38 44.68
N GLY A 335 33.56 26.23 44.09
CA GLY A 335 32.97 27.19 43.16
C GLY A 335 32.73 28.57 43.79
N ILE A 336 32.20 28.60 45.02
CA ILE A 336 32.03 29.84 45.80
C ILE A 336 33.36 30.56 45.97
N ALA A 337 34.39 29.88 46.47
CA ALA A 337 35.71 30.47 46.67
C ALA A 337 36.40 30.91 45.36
N LYS A 338 36.15 30.18 44.26
CA LYS A 338 36.68 30.53 42.94
C LYS A 338 36.02 31.79 42.38
N ASN A 339 34.72 31.96 42.59
CA ASN A 339 33.96 33.08 42.02
C ASN A 339 33.94 34.31 42.93
N SER A 340 34.36 34.19 44.20
CA SER A 340 34.35 35.28 45.15
C SER A 340 35.43 36.35 44.90
N TYR A 341 35.13 37.58 45.32
CA TYR A 341 36.02 38.73 45.19
C TYR A 341 36.89 38.90 46.45
N LEU A 342 37.81 37.96 46.67
CA LEU A 342 38.61 37.87 47.90
C LEU A 342 39.64 38.99 48.11
N TYR A 343 40.04 39.71 47.06
CA TYR A 343 41.15 40.66 47.13
C TYR A 343 40.75 42.09 46.74
N PRO A 344 39.84 42.73 47.49
CA PRO A 344 39.60 44.16 47.34
C PRO A 344 40.87 44.96 47.66
N HIS A 345 40.89 46.23 47.26
CA HIS A 345 42.09 47.09 47.36
C HIS A 345 42.79 47.05 48.74
N PRO A 346 42.11 47.08 49.90
CA PRO A 346 42.76 47.00 51.21
C PRO A 346 43.53 45.69 51.42
N VAL A 347 42.92 44.56 51.07
CA VAL A 347 43.54 43.22 51.18
C VAL A 347 44.72 43.10 50.22
N LYS A 348 44.54 43.53 48.96
CA LYS A 348 45.61 43.53 47.96
C LYS A 348 46.79 44.39 48.40
N SER A 349 46.54 45.54 49.02
CA SER A 349 47.57 46.41 49.59
C SER A 349 48.32 45.73 50.72
N ALA A 350 47.61 45.14 51.69
CA ALA A 350 48.22 44.42 52.82
C ALA A 350 49.10 43.25 52.34
N ILE A 351 48.62 42.45 51.39
CA ILE A 351 49.40 41.36 50.79
C ILE A 351 50.62 41.91 50.03
N THR A 352 50.46 43.02 49.30
CA THR A 352 51.57 43.65 48.59
C THR A 352 52.64 44.15 49.57
N ASP A 353 52.24 44.76 50.68
CA ASP A 353 53.17 45.25 51.70
C ASP A 353 53.88 44.10 52.43
N TYR A 354 53.18 42.99 52.68
CA TYR A 354 53.80 41.73 53.11
C TYR A 354 54.86 41.25 52.11
N LEU A 355 54.56 41.21 50.81
CA LEU A 355 55.51 40.79 49.78
C LEU A 355 56.71 41.75 49.67
N LYS A 356 56.53 43.06 49.89
CA LYS A 356 57.63 44.03 49.98
C LYS A 356 58.51 43.80 51.20
N VAL A 357 57.94 43.41 52.34
CA VAL A 357 58.70 43.05 53.55
C VAL A 357 59.49 41.75 53.32
N VAL A 358 58.91 40.77 52.62
CA VAL A 358 59.54 39.47 52.31
C VAL A 358 60.64 39.59 51.25
N SER A 359 60.42 40.33 50.16
CA SER A 359 61.43 40.61 49.12
C SER A 359 62.58 41.51 49.61
N GLY A 360 62.37 42.18 50.74
CA GLY A 360 63.36 43.09 51.31
C GLY A 360 63.38 44.48 50.68
N ASP A 361 62.34 44.86 49.93
CA ASP A 361 62.09 46.22 49.46
C ASP A 361 61.74 47.17 50.63
N ILE A 362 61.05 46.65 51.65
CA ILE A 362 60.86 47.34 52.93
C ILE A 362 61.79 46.73 53.98
N ARG A 363 62.77 47.53 54.44
CA ARG A 363 63.73 47.15 55.48
C ARG A 363 63.59 48.06 56.69
N ALA A 364 63.72 47.48 57.89
CA ALA A 364 63.79 48.27 59.12
C ALA A 364 64.96 49.28 59.07
N GLY A 365 64.65 50.58 59.25
CA GLY A 365 65.63 51.67 59.29
C GLY A 365 66.41 51.77 60.62
N GLY A 366 67.67 52.20 60.54
CA GLY A 366 68.58 52.41 61.68
C GLY A 366 69.55 51.26 61.97
N ILE A 367 70.72 51.56 62.56
CA ILE A 367 71.88 50.66 62.62
C ILE A 367 71.81 49.67 63.81
N PHE A 368 70.92 49.88 64.80
CA PHE A 368 70.76 49.00 65.97
C PHE A 368 69.44 48.20 65.95
N GLY A 369 69.52 46.89 66.23
CA GLY A 369 68.35 46.01 66.46
C GLY A 369 67.63 45.50 65.20
N ARG A 370 68.29 45.52 64.04
CA ARG A 370 67.69 45.28 62.72
C ARG A 370 66.91 43.97 62.57
N LYS A 371 67.39 42.85 63.14
CA LYS A 371 66.74 41.54 63.02
C LYS A 371 65.37 41.48 63.73
N ARG A 372 65.30 41.95 64.99
CA ARG A 372 64.04 42.01 65.76
C ARG A 372 63.04 42.99 65.14
N LYS A 373 63.50 44.12 64.61
CA LYS A 373 62.64 45.09 63.92
C LYS A 373 62.10 44.55 62.59
N GLN A 374 62.88 43.76 61.85
CA GLN A 374 62.42 43.12 60.62
C GLN A 374 61.37 42.03 60.91
N GLU A 375 61.57 41.25 61.98
CA GLU A 375 60.60 40.24 62.42
C GLU A 375 59.29 40.87 62.91
N ALA A 376 59.36 42.02 63.60
CA ALA A 376 58.18 42.80 63.96
C ALA A 376 57.43 43.34 62.72
N LEU A 377 58.14 43.84 61.69
CA LEU A 377 57.52 44.26 60.44
C LEU A 377 56.83 43.09 59.70
N TYR A 378 57.43 41.90 59.70
CA TYR A 378 56.83 40.70 59.12
C TYR A 378 55.54 40.29 59.85
N ASN A 379 55.58 40.26 61.19
CA ASN A 379 54.40 39.89 61.98
C ASN A 379 53.29 40.93 61.89
N ASN A 380 53.63 42.22 61.84
CA ASN A 380 52.65 43.28 61.62
C ASN A 380 52.00 43.13 60.24
N ALA A 381 52.78 42.87 59.19
CA ALA A 381 52.23 42.67 57.84
C ALA A 381 51.29 41.45 57.76
N LEU A 382 51.59 40.36 58.50
CA LEU A 382 50.67 39.23 58.62
C LEU A 382 49.38 39.60 59.35
N HIS A 383 49.48 40.37 60.43
CA HIS A 383 48.34 40.84 61.19
C HIS A 383 47.45 41.77 60.35
N ASP A 384 48.05 42.68 59.59
CA ASP A 384 47.35 43.60 58.70
C ASP A 384 46.60 42.82 57.60
N ILE A 385 47.18 41.74 57.06
CA ILE A 385 46.46 40.86 56.11
C ILE A 385 45.24 40.25 56.79
N GLU A 386 45.42 39.64 57.97
CA GLU A 386 44.35 38.96 58.71
C GLU A 386 43.21 39.92 59.06
N GLU A 387 43.53 41.12 59.55
CA GLU A 387 42.55 42.16 59.89
C GLU A 387 41.75 42.61 58.67
N ASN A 388 42.40 42.77 57.51
CA ASN A 388 41.74 43.24 56.29
C ASN A 388 40.97 42.14 55.56
N ILE A 389 41.43 40.88 55.61
CA ILE A 389 40.79 39.77 54.87
C ILE A 389 39.61 39.16 55.63
N THR A 390 39.60 39.23 56.97
CA THR A 390 38.53 38.64 57.79
C THR A 390 37.13 39.17 57.44
N PRO A 391 36.89 40.49 57.27
CA PRO A 391 35.58 40.99 56.85
C PRO A 391 35.17 40.47 55.48
N VAL A 392 36.13 40.35 54.56
CA VAL A 392 35.89 39.85 53.20
C VAL A 392 35.52 38.37 53.25
N ILE A 393 36.23 37.56 54.03
CA ILE A 393 35.91 36.14 54.25
C ILE A 393 34.48 35.98 54.77
N ASN A 394 34.09 36.77 55.77
CA ASN A 394 32.76 36.66 56.37
C ASN A 394 31.64 36.91 55.32
N THR A 395 31.84 37.86 54.40
CA THR A 395 30.85 38.22 53.38
C THR A 395 30.91 37.34 52.14
N GLU A 396 32.11 37.03 51.67
CA GLU A 396 32.35 36.41 50.36
C GLU A 396 32.50 34.89 50.43
N ILE A 397 32.76 34.33 51.62
CA ILE A 397 32.94 32.89 51.85
C ILE A 397 31.90 32.38 52.85
N ASP A 398 31.89 32.90 54.08
CA ASP A 398 31.08 32.32 55.15
C ASP A 398 29.57 32.45 54.85
N ALA A 399 29.10 33.63 54.43
CA ALA A 399 27.68 33.81 54.14
C ALA A 399 27.17 32.92 52.97
N PRO A 400 27.83 32.86 51.81
CA PRO A 400 27.42 31.95 50.73
C PRO A 400 27.52 30.47 51.10
N VAL A 401 28.56 30.04 51.84
CA VAL A 401 28.70 28.64 52.26
C VAL A 401 27.61 28.26 53.26
N ASN A 402 27.26 29.14 54.20
CA ASN A 402 26.12 28.91 55.09
C ASN A 402 24.78 28.93 54.34
N GLY A 403 24.65 29.75 53.28
CA GLY A 403 23.51 29.71 52.37
C GLY A 403 23.36 28.35 51.68
N LEU A 404 24.46 27.80 51.16
CA LEU A 404 24.48 26.46 50.58
C LEU A 404 24.08 25.38 51.59
N PHE A 405 24.58 25.42 52.83
CA PHE A 405 24.17 24.46 53.87
C PHE A 405 22.69 24.58 54.22
N ALA A 406 22.14 25.80 54.25
CA ALA A 406 20.72 26.03 54.45
C ALA A 406 19.87 25.50 53.28
N GLU A 407 20.32 25.69 52.03
CA GLU A 407 19.68 25.13 50.83
C GLU A 407 19.66 23.59 50.84
N LEU A 408 20.71 22.97 51.40
CA LEU A 408 20.80 21.54 51.60
C LEU A 408 19.98 21.05 52.81
N GLY A 409 19.27 21.92 53.53
CA GLY A 409 18.48 21.54 54.70
C GLY A 409 19.31 21.08 55.91
N LEU A 410 20.59 21.45 55.96
CA LEU A 410 21.50 21.11 57.04
C LEU A 410 21.42 22.16 58.15
N THR A 411 21.32 21.71 59.40
CA THR A 411 21.17 22.58 60.57
C THR A 411 22.30 22.35 61.57
N GLY A 412 22.79 23.41 62.21
CA GLY A 412 23.89 23.31 63.17
C GLY A 412 24.60 24.64 63.38
N ASN A 413 25.83 24.59 63.90
CA ASN A 413 26.63 25.80 64.08
C ASN A 413 27.05 26.37 62.71
N PRO A 414 27.01 27.70 62.52
CA PRO A 414 27.37 28.31 61.25
C PRO A 414 28.84 28.06 60.93
N PHE A 415 29.11 27.72 59.68
CA PHE A 415 30.44 27.60 59.12
C PHE A 415 31.18 28.94 59.25
N ARG A 416 32.43 28.86 59.70
CA ARG A 416 33.35 29.99 59.78
C ARG A 416 34.70 29.57 59.26
N TYR A 417 35.09 30.11 58.11
CA TYR A 417 36.37 29.82 57.51
C TYR A 417 37.51 30.39 58.36
N ARG A 418 38.49 29.56 58.69
CA ARG A 418 39.68 30.00 59.43
C ARG A 418 40.83 30.25 58.46
N TRP A 419 41.20 31.52 58.32
CA TRP A 419 42.38 31.91 57.56
C TRP A 419 43.67 31.40 58.22
N GLY A 420 44.47 30.64 57.48
CA GLY A 420 45.77 30.16 57.93
C GLY A 420 46.93 30.92 57.29
N ASN A 421 47.84 31.47 58.09
CA ASN A 421 49.06 32.11 57.57
C ASN A 421 49.97 31.16 56.76
N SER A 422 49.77 29.84 56.87
CA SER A 422 50.42 28.84 56.02
C SER A 422 50.00 28.88 54.55
N LEU A 423 48.87 29.54 54.22
CA LEU A 423 48.42 29.74 52.84
C LEU A 423 49.35 30.69 52.08
N LEU A 424 50.06 31.56 52.79
CA LEU A 424 51.04 32.48 52.20
C LEU A 424 52.32 31.71 51.84
N HIS A 425 52.61 31.61 50.55
CA HIS A 425 53.78 30.88 50.05
C HIS A 425 55.08 31.60 50.41
N LYS A 426 56.03 30.86 51.01
CA LYS A 426 57.39 31.34 51.27
C LYS A 426 58.28 31.08 50.05
N GLU A 427 58.19 31.91 49.03
CA GLU A 427 59.08 31.87 47.85
C GLU A 427 60.20 32.92 47.99
N GLU A 428 61.43 32.64 47.51
CA GLU A 428 62.51 33.63 47.45
C GLU A 428 62.20 34.66 46.33
N ILE A 429 61.81 35.88 46.72
CA ILE A 429 61.42 36.94 45.78
C ILE A 429 62.67 37.71 45.32
N THR A 430 63.05 37.57 44.05
CA THR A 430 64.22 38.26 43.46
C THR A 430 63.91 39.67 42.94
N THR A 431 62.71 39.91 42.39
CA THR A 431 62.21 41.24 41.98
C THR A 431 60.68 41.32 42.07
N LEU A 432 60.13 42.32 42.78
CA LEU A 432 58.69 42.49 42.96
C LEU A 432 58.06 43.32 41.83
N SER A 433 57.65 42.67 40.74
CA SER A 433 56.88 43.31 39.66
C SER A 433 55.37 43.20 39.90
N ASN A 434 54.57 44.09 39.28
CA ASN A 434 53.12 43.98 39.30
C ASN A 434 52.61 42.64 38.74
N ALA A 435 53.29 42.09 37.72
CA ALA A 435 52.97 40.78 37.16
C ALA A 435 53.21 39.65 38.17
N TYR A 436 54.25 39.75 39.00
CA TYR A 436 54.52 38.79 40.07
C TYR A 436 53.43 38.83 41.15
N ILE A 437 53.01 40.02 41.58
CA ILE A 437 51.95 40.17 42.59
C ILE A 437 50.64 39.55 42.10
N LEU A 438 50.27 39.78 40.83
CA LEU A 438 49.07 39.17 40.25
C LEU A 438 49.15 37.63 40.24
N ASN A 439 50.28 37.07 39.78
CA ASN A 439 50.48 35.61 39.76
C ASN A 439 50.48 35.01 41.18
N TYR A 440 51.07 35.71 42.15
CA TYR A 440 51.03 35.29 43.56
C TYR A 440 49.60 35.27 44.11
N LEU A 441 48.79 36.30 43.81
CA LEU A 441 47.38 36.34 44.21
C LEU A 441 46.57 35.23 43.54
N ASP A 442 46.83 34.90 42.27
CA ASP A 442 46.17 33.79 41.59
C ASP A 442 46.53 32.43 42.20
N LYS A 443 47.81 32.20 42.54
CA LYS A 443 48.24 30.98 43.26
C LYS A 443 47.58 30.90 44.63
N LEU A 444 47.59 32.00 45.38
CA LEU A 444 46.95 32.10 46.69
C LEU A 444 45.45 31.82 46.58
N LYS A 445 44.78 32.33 45.55
CA LYS A 445 43.35 32.07 45.31
C LYS A 445 43.07 30.57 45.16
N ARG A 446 43.86 29.87 44.34
CA ARG A 446 43.72 28.41 44.17
C ARG A 446 43.99 27.63 45.47
N SER A 447 44.90 28.10 46.31
CA SER A 447 45.13 27.49 47.63
C SER A 447 43.95 27.73 48.56
N VAL A 448 43.38 28.94 48.57
CA VAL A 448 42.17 29.27 49.35
C VAL A 448 40.97 28.47 48.85
N GLU A 449 40.76 28.32 47.54
CA GLU A 449 39.70 27.48 46.96
C GLU A 449 39.71 26.06 47.52
N LYS A 450 40.89 25.43 47.54
CA LYS A 450 41.06 24.08 48.06
C LYS A 450 40.83 24.03 49.57
N ASP A 451 41.36 24.99 50.31
CA ASP A 451 41.28 25.03 51.76
C ASP A 451 39.85 25.31 52.26
N VAL A 452 39.12 26.23 51.63
CA VAL A 452 37.69 26.48 51.91
C VAL A 452 36.88 25.20 51.70
N SER A 453 37.04 24.54 50.55
CA SER A 453 36.29 23.30 50.26
C SER A 453 36.58 22.19 51.27
N HIS A 454 37.84 22.06 51.71
CA HIS A 454 38.24 21.07 52.69
C HIS A 454 37.69 21.38 54.08
N GLN A 455 37.75 22.65 54.52
CA GLN A 455 37.17 23.06 55.80
C GLN A 455 35.64 22.92 55.80
N ALA A 456 34.95 23.22 54.69
CA ALA A 456 33.50 23.08 54.58
C ALA A 456 33.05 21.61 54.65
N VAL A 457 33.75 20.70 53.95
CA VAL A 457 33.48 19.26 54.03
C VAL A 457 33.72 18.73 55.45
N ASN A 458 34.79 19.16 56.14
CA ASN A 458 35.00 18.76 57.53
C ASN A 458 33.95 19.34 58.50
N HIS A 459 33.36 20.49 58.16
CA HIS A 459 32.28 21.10 58.94
C HIS A 459 30.94 20.38 58.72
N LEU A 460 30.75 19.75 57.55
CA LEU A 460 29.56 18.95 57.22
C LEU A 460 29.27 17.88 58.28
N ASP A 461 30.30 17.21 58.79
CA ASP A 461 30.21 16.19 59.85
C ASP A 461 29.66 16.73 61.18
N THR A 462 29.60 18.06 61.34
CA THR A 462 29.08 18.73 62.55
C THR A 462 27.66 19.25 62.40
N LEU A 463 27.04 19.04 61.22
CA LEU A 463 25.69 19.48 60.90
C LEU A 463 24.73 18.28 60.91
N ASP A 464 23.52 18.51 61.38
CA ASP A 464 22.43 17.53 61.38
C ASP A 464 21.52 17.77 60.16
N ALA A 465 21.20 16.70 59.43
CA ALA A 465 20.19 16.73 58.37
C ALA A 465 18.80 16.95 59.00
N GLY A 466 18.07 17.96 58.53
CA GLY A 466 16.65 18.11 58.86
C GLY A 466 15.84 16.93 58.31
N ASN A 467 14.70 16.60 58.94
CA ASN A 467 13.81 15.54 58.45
C ASN A 467 13.32 15.87 57.03
N VAL A 468 13.97 15.33 56.00
CA VAL A 468 13.48 15.30 54.63
C VAL A 468 12.82 13.94 54.44
N GLU A 469 11.50 13.90 54.28
CA GLU A 469 10.78 12.66 54.01
C GLU A 469 11.12 12.18 52.59
N ASN A 470 11.51 10.91 52.46
CA ASN A 470 11.81 10.27 51.19
C ASN A 470 10.50 9.86 50.48
N THR A 471 10.18 10.50 49.36
CA THR A 471 9.12 10.07 48.43
C THR A 471 9.78 9.55 47.15
N HIS A 472 10.08 8.25 47.08
CA HIS A 472 10.64 7.62 45.89
C HIS A 472 9.73 7.85 44.66
N GLY A 473 10.08 8.81 43.79
CA GLY A 473 9.22 9.17 42.65
C GLY A 473 9.81 10.08 41.55
N ASN A 474 11.09 10.45 41.56
CA ASN A 474 11.66 11.47 40.65
C ASN A 474 11.29 11.33 39.16
N LYS A 475 11.29 10.11 38.62
CA LYS A 475 10.93 9.87 37.21
C LYS A 475 9.46 10.09 36.89
N GLU A 476 8.55 9.78 37.80
CA GLU A 476 7.11 10.00 37.57
C GLU A 476 6.77 11.49 37.67
N LEU A 477 7.35 12.20 38.65
CA LEU A 477 7.14 13.64 38.84
C LEU A 477 7.63 14.48 37.66
N THR A 478 8.77 14.13 37.07
CA THR A 478 9.32 14.84 35.89
C THR A 478 8.48 14.63 34.63
N VAL A 479 7.91 13.44 34.44
CA VAL A 479 6.97 13.17 33.33
C VAL A 479 5.66 13.93 33.55
N GLU A 480 5.12 13.93 34.77
CA GLU A 480 3.93 14.70 35.11
C GLU A 480 4.14 16.20 34.90
N HIS A 481 5.28 16.75 35.33
CA HIS A 481 5.62 18.17 35.12
C HIS A 481 5.65 18.54 33.63
N SER A 482 6.29 17.71 32.81
CA SER A 482 6.32 17.90 31.35
C SER A 482 4.91 17.88 30.73
N ASP A 483 4.04 16.99 31.19
CA ASP A 483 2.67 16.89 30.70
C ASP A 483 1.84 18.13 31.06
N TYR A 484 1.97 18.64 32.28
CA TYR A 484 1.28 19.86 32.71
C TYR A 484 1.80 21.12 31.98
N GLU A 485 3.10 21.21 31.67
CA GLU A 485 3.64 22.29 30.82
C GLU A 485 3.07 22.24 29.40
N GLN A 486 2.90 21.04 28.82
CA GLN A 486 2.23 20.90 27.52
C GLN A 486 0.76 21.33 27.58
N VAL A 487 0.00 20.91 28.61
CA VAL A 487 -1.39 21.32 28.82
C VAL A 487 -1.51 22.85 28.91
N LYS A 488 -0.64 23.49 29.68
CA LYS A 488 -0.61 24.96 29.83
C LYS A 488 -0.44 25.67 28.49
N ASN A 489 0.49 25.19 27.66
CA ASN A 489 0.75 25.79 26.35
C ASN A 489 -0.43 25.61 25.39
N LEU A 490 -1.03 24.41 25.37
CA LEU A 490 -2.19 24.11 24.55
C LEU A 490 -3.44 24.89 24.97
N LEU A 491 -3.71 25.02 26.27
CA LEU A 491 -4.83 25.82 26.79
C LEU A 491 -4.68 27.31 26.47
N LYS A 492 -3.46 27.87 26.58
CA LYS A 492 -3.19 29.25 26.15
C LYS A 492 -3.43 29.46 24.67
N LEU A 493 -3.03 28.49 23.85
CA LEU A 493 -3.26 28.53 22.41
C LEU A 493 -4.75 28.42 22.08
N GLN A 494 -5.48 27.54 22.77
CA GLN A 494 -6.93 27.41 22.66
C GLN A 494 -7.64 28.74 22.98
N GLU A 495 -7.31 29.34 24.13
CA GLU A 495 -7.88 30.63 24.54
C GLU A 495 -7.59 31.73 23.51
N SER A 496 -6.38 31.75 22.95
CA SER A 496 -5.97 32.72 21.93
C SER A 496 -6.82 32.63 20.65
N LEU A 497 -7.16 31.40 20.21
CA LEU A 497 -8.02 31.14 19.05
C LEU A 497 -9.49 31.45 19.35
N GLU A 498 -10.03 30.96 20.47
CA GLU A 498 -11.42 31.18 20.88
C GLU A 498 -11.77 32.67 21.09
N THR A 499 -10.82 33.45 21.60
CA THR A 499 -10.97 34.89 21.82
C THR A 499 -10.53 35.75 20.63
N ALA A 500 -9.96 35.13 19.59
CA ALA A 500 -9.29 35.79 18.47
C ALA A 500 -8.21 36.81 18.90
N ASN A 501 -7.59 36.61 20.07
CA ASN A 501 -6.53 37.47 20.61
C ASN A 501 -5.34 37.58 19.66
N TYR A 502 -5.04 36.50 18.93
CA TYR A 502 -3.94 36.47 17.95
C TYR A 502 -4.03 37.56 16.87
N ARG A 503 -5.25 38.06 16.57
CA ARG A 503 -5.45 39.14 15.60
C ARG A 503 -4.83 40.48 16.03
N HIS A 504 -4.50 40.63 17.32
CA HIS A 504 -3.91 41.85 17.88
C HIS A 504 -2.38 41.83 17.91
N PHE A 505 -1.73 40.76 17.47
CA PHE A 505 -0.28 40.75 17.37
C PHE A 505 0.23 41.79 16.38
N TYR A 506 1.37 42.39 16.71
CA TYR A 506 2.06 43.29 15.81
C TYR A 506 3.00 42.48 14.91
N ILE A 507 2.84 42.60 13.59
CA ILE A 507 3.72 41.98 12.59
C ILE A 507 4.22 43.07 11.65
N HIS A 508 5.54 43.11 11.43
CA HIS A 508 6.14 43.89 10.36
C HIS A 508 5.89 43.17 9.03
N MET A 509 4.80 43.54 8.36
CA MET A 509 4.41 42.91 7.08
C MET A 509 5.47 43.10 5.99
N ASP A 510 6.20 44.22 5.99
CA ASP A 510 7.24 44.49 5.00
C ASP A 510 8.38 43.44 5.04
N ASP A 511 8.81 43.02 6.23
CA ASP A 511 9.87 42.00 6.42
C ASP A 511 9.42 40.59 5.98
N GLU A 512 8.14 40.26 6.17
CA GLU A 512 7.60 38.95 5.78
C GLU A 512 7.31 38.88 4.27
N LEU A 513 6.96 40.02 3.65
CA LEU A 513 6.75 40.14 2.21
C LEU A 513 8.06 40.08 1.42
N GLU A 514 9.18 40.58 1.97
CA GLU A 514 10.51 40.41 1.36
C GLU A 514 10.87 38.92 1.20
N LYS A 515 10.47 38.06 2.13
CA LYS A 515 10.71 36.60 2.05
C LYS A 515 9.94 35.91 0.93
N LEU A 516 8.74 36.39 0.59
CA LEU A 516 7.94 35.83 -0.51
C LEU A 516 8.46 36.21 -1.90
N ASN A 517 9.18 37.33 -2.01
CA ASN A 517 9.81 37.79 -3.26
C ASN A 517 11.16 37.13 -3.57
N LEU A 518 11.66 36.27 -2.68
CA LEU A 518 12.97 35.61 -2.76
C LEU A 518 12.88 34.15 -3.24
N ALA A 519 11.93 33.82 -4.11
CA ALA A 519 11.93 32.50 -4.76
C ALA A 519 13.18 32.39 -5.66
N GLU A 520 14.14 31.56 -5.25
CA GLU A 520 15.42 31.43 -5.94
C GLU A 520 15.40 30.24 -6.92
N PRO A 521 15.83 30.45 -8.18
CA PRO A 521 16.03 29.35 -9.11
C PRO A 521 17.23 28.50 -8.67
N VAL A 522 17.06 27.17 -8.66
CA VAL A 522 18.15 26.22 -8.38
C VAL A 522 18.68 25.68 -9.70
N GLU A 523 19.97 25.90 -9.99
CA GLU A 523 20.63 25.25 -11.13
C GLU A 523 20.81 23.75 -10.86
N TYR A 524 20.22 22.92 -11.71
CA TYR A 524 20.35 21.45 -11.64
C TYR A 524 20.88 20.91 -12.96
N ASP A 525 22.02 20.21 -12.93
CA ASP A 525 22.66 19.65 -14.13
C ASP A 525 21.97 18.35 -14.56
N LEU A 526 21.16 18.45 -15.62
CA LEU A 526 20.44 17.32 -16.22
C LEU A 526 21.34 16.40 -17.06
N GLN A 527 22.60 16.75 -17.34
CA GLN A 527 23.43 16.05 -18.34
C GLN A 527 24.21 14.84 -17.80
N ASN A 528 24.27 14.62 -16.49
CA ASN A 528 25.01 13.50 -15.88
C ASN A 528 24.10 12.58 -15.07
N ALA A 529 23.29 11.75 -15.74
CA ALA A 529 22.70 10.58 -15.10
C ALA A 529 22.46 9.44 -16.08
N GLY A 530 23.37 8.47 -16.01
CA GLY A 530 23.06 7.03 -15.94
C GLY A 530 22.22 6.45 -17.07
N ALA A 531 22.91 5.95 -18.10
CA ALA A 531 22.50 4.75 -18.79
C ALA A 531 22.41 3.59 -17.77
N GLY A 532 21.27 3.47 -17.10
CA GLY A 532 20.88 2.27 -16.36
C GLY A 532 20.54 1.19 -17.37
N GLU A 533 21.18 0.04 -17.23
CA GLU A 533 21.06 -1.12 -18.09
C GLU A 533 19.61 -1.40 -18.47
N SER A 534 19.33 -1.37 -19.77
CA SER A 534 18.16 -1.99 -20.36
C SER A 534 18.22 -3.48 -20.01
N GLY A 535 17.57 -3.86 -18.90
CA GLY A 535 17.33 -5.25 -18.57
C GLY A 535 16.68 -5.89 -19.79
N SER A 536 17.34 -6.92 -20.32
CA SER A 536 16.88 -7.67 -21.48
C SER A 536 15.42 -8.05 -21.30
N THR A 537 14.58 -7.49 -22.16
CA THR A 537 13.16 -7.80 -22.25
C THR A 537 13.04 -9.25 -22.72
N ASP A 538 12.83 -10.19 -21.80
CA ASP A 538 12.33 -11.53 -22.14
C ASP A 538 10.84 -11.42 -22.52
N SER A 539 10.57 -10.65 -23.57
CA SER A 539 9.30 -10.70 -24.29
C SER A 539 9.24 -12.02 -25.07
N TYR A 540 8.06 -12.62 -25.23
CA TYR A 540 7.84 -13.63 -26.25
C TYR A 540 8.22 -13.03 -27.62
N GLN A 541 9.46 -13.23 -28.05
CA GLN A 541 9.76 -13.18 -29.47
C GLN A 541 9.13 -14.43 -30.03
N THR A 542 8.15 -14.24 -30.93
CA THR A 542 7.77 -15.28 -31.89
C THR A 542 9.00 -15.54 -32.76
N GLU A 543 9.97 -16.30 -32.24
CA GLU A 543 10.68 -17.22 -33.11
C GLU A 543 9.57 -18.03 -33.78
N ALA A 544 9.52 -17.99 -35.11
CA ALA A 544 8.61 -18.80 -35.89
C ALA A 544 8.94 -20.27 -35.60
N ALA A 545 8.38 -20.79 -34.52
CA ALA A 545 8.45 -22.18 -34.17
C ALA A 545 7.61 -22.89 -35.24
N THR A 546 8.30 -23.71 -36.03
CA THR A 546 7.68 -24.62 -36.99
C THR A 546 6.49 -25.30 -36.34
N ALA A 547 5.33 -25.22 -37.00
CA ALA A 547 4.15 -25.98 -36.61
C ALA A 547 4.56 -27.40 -36.22
N VAL A 548 4.14 -27.85 -35.04
CA VAL A 548 4.44 -29.19 -34.53
C VAL A 548 4.01 -30.20 -35.58
N ASP A 549 4.97 -30.85 -36.24
CA ASP A 549 4.69 -31.79 -37.30
C ASP A 549 4.31 -33.15 -36.71
N ILE A 550 3.02 -33.31 -36.41
CA ILE A 550 2.47 -34.59 -35.95
C ILE A 550 2.44 -35.66 -37.06
N THR A 551 2.89 -35.35 -38.29
CA THR A 551 2.94 -36.31 -39.40
C THR A 551 3.90 -37.46 -39.09
N SER A 552 5.00 -37.21 -38.37
CA SER A 552 5.91 -38.25 -37.89
C SER A 552 5.18 -39.24 -36.98
N PHE A 553 4.41 -38.76 -35.98
CA PHE A 553 3.62 -39.62 -35.08
C PHE A 553 2.46 -40.33 -35.79
N ARG A 554 1.81 -39.69 -36.77
CA ARG A 554 0.79 -40.34 -37.61
C ARG A 554 1.39 -41.46 -38.48
N ARG A 555 2.63 -41.29 -38.95
CA ARG A 555 3.37 -42.37 -39.65
C ARG A 555 3.75 -43.49 -38.69
N VAL A 556 4.17 -43.18 -37.46
CA VAL A 556 4.42 -44.19 -36.41
C VAL A 556 3.14 -44.99 -36.12
N ARG A 557 1.98 -44.33 -35.99
CA ARG A 557 0.67 -45.01 -35.86
C ARG A 557 0.41 -45.97 -37.04
N ALA A 558 0.57 -45.48 -38.27
CA ALA A 558 0.36 -46.30 -39.48
C ALA A 558 1.32 -47.50 -39.57
N LEU A 559 2.57 -47.34 -39.09
CA LEU A 559 3.53 -48.43 -38.99
C LEU A 559 3.11 -49.47 -37.94
N LEU A 560 2.41 -49.07 -36.87
CA LEU A 560 1.94 -49.96 -35.81
C LEU A 560 0.67 -50.75 -36.17
N GLU A 561 -0.21 -50.23 -37.03
CA GLU A 561 -1.47 -50.88 -37.45
C GLU A 561 -1.27 -52.29 -38.07
N GLY A 562 -0.06 -52.60 -38.55
CA GLY A 562 0.32 -53.89 -39.12
C GLY A 562 1.00 -54.88 -38.16
N HIS A 563 1.24 -54.51 -36.89
CA HIS A 563 2.01 -55.30 -35.93
C HIS A 563 1.20 -55.67 -34.67
N PRO A 564 0.54 -56.85 -34.64
CA PRO A 564 -0.29 -57.29 -33.51
C PRO A 564 0.46 -57.34 -32.16
N ARG A 565 1.78 -57.57 -32.18
CA ARG A 565 2.63 -57.58 -30.96
C ARG A 565 2.75 -56.21 -30.28
N HIS A 566 2.50 -55.12 -31.02
CA HIS A 566 2.62 -53.74 -30.53
C HIS A 566 1.26 -53.02 -30.47
N GLU A 567 0.15 -53.78 -30.47
CA GLU A 567 -1.22 -53.26 -30.48
C GLU A 567 -1.51 -52.29 -29.32
N LYS A 568 -0.92 -52.52 -28.13
CA LYS A 568 -1.02 -51.61 -26.98
C LYS A 568 -0.46 -50.22 -27.30
N PHE A 569 0.70 -50.13 -27.94
CA PHE A 569 1.28 -48.86 -28.39
C PHE A 569 0.43 -48.23 -29.50
N SER A 570 -0.12 -49.03 -30.42
CA SER A 570 -1.02 -48.53 -31.46
C SER A 570 -2.25 -47.85 -30.87
N ARG A 571 -2.87 -48.42 -29.84
CA ARG A 571 -4.05 -47.83 -29.18
C ARG A 571 -3.71 -46.53 -28.45
N VAL A 572 -2.61 -46.52 -27.67
CA VAL A 572 -2.17 -45.30 -26.96
C VAL A 572 -1.84 -44.17 -27.93
N PHE A 573 -1.19 -44.47 -29.06
CA PHE A 573 -0.96 -43.47 -30.12
C PHE A 573 -2.27 -42.99 -30.75
N SER A 574 -3.23 -43.88 -31.02
CA SER A 574 -4.55 -43.48 -31.54
C SER A 574 -5.30 -42.60 -30.56
N ASP A 575 -5.44 -42.99 -29.30
CA ASP A 575 -6.22 -42.23 -28.30
C ASP A 575 -5.62 -40.83 -28.06
N LYS A 576 -4.29 -40.72 -28.03
CA LYS A 576 -3.61 -39.41 -27.91
C LYS A 576 -3.79 -38.56 -29.17
N LEU A 577 -3.67 -39.15 -30.37
CA LEU A 577 -3.87 -38.44 -31.63
C LEU A 577 -5.33 -38.02 -31.83
N ASP A 578 -6.29 -38.86 -31.43
CA ASP A 578 -7.72 -38.57 -31.52
C ASP A 578 -8.11 -37.48 -30.52
N ARG A 579 -7.55 -37.46 -29.30
CA ARG A 579 -7.71 -36.33 -28.35
C ARG A 579 -7.14 -35.02 -28.87
N ILE A 580 -6.07 -35.05 -29.66
CA ILE A 580 -5.50 -33.87 -30.31
C ILE A 580 -6.41 -33.40 -31.46
N ASP A 581 -6.98 -34.35 -32.21
CA ASP A 581 -7.90 -34.07 -33.31
C ASP A 581 -9.30 -33.61 -32.82
N GLU A 582 -9.73 -34.00 -31.61
CA GLU A 582 -11.05 -33.68 -31.01
C GLU A 582 -11.01 -32.58 -29.92
N GLY A 583 -9.86 -32.31 -29.30
CA GLY A 583 -9.73 -31.48 -28.10
C GLY A 583 -9.77 -29.97 -28.38
N LEU A 584 -10.87 -29.31 -27.98
CA LEU A 584 -10.94 -27.85 -27.97
C LEU A 584 -9.96 -27.28 -26.93
N VAL A 585 -9.16 -26.30 -27.33
CA VAL A 585 -8.28 -25.56 -26.40
C VAL A 585 -9.12 -24.57 -25.60
N ASN A 586 -9.00 -24.58 -24.27
CA ASN A 586 -9.78 -23.73 -23.37
C ASN A 586 -9.10 -22.37 -23.19
N ILE A 587 -9.72 -21.32 -23.74
CA ILE A 587 -9.29 -19.93 -23.62
C ILE A 587 -10.20 -19.21 -22.65
N SER A 588 -9.64 -18.73 -21.53
CA SER A 588 -10.41 -17.91 -20.59
C SER A 588 -10.08 -16.43 -20.74
N VAL A 589 -11.13 -15.60 -20.74
CA VAL A 589 -11.02 -14.15 -20.90
C VAL A 589 -11.30 -13.46 -19.57
N PHE A 590 -10.29 -12.82 -18.99
CA PHE A 590 -10.34 -12.10 -17.73
C PHE A 590 -10.10 -10.59 -17.92
N GLY A 591 -10.48 -9.77 -16.94
CA GLY A 591 -10.32 -8.32 -17.00
C GLY A 591 -11.26 -7.55 -16.06
N GLY A 592 -10.91 -6.29 -15.77
CA GLY A 592 -11.73 -5.38 -14.96
C GLY A 592 -13.18 -5.25 -15.45
N PHE A 593 -14.07 -4.76 -14.57
CA PHE A 593 -15.42 -4.37 -15.00
C PHE A 593 -15.30 -3.25 -16.04
N SER A 594 -16.10 -3.29 -17.11
CA SER A 594 -16.00 -2.35 -18.25
C SER A 594 -14.69 -2.39 -19.06
N ALA A 595 -13.83 -3.40 -18.90
CA ALA A 595 -12.62 -3.54 -19.73
C ALA A 595 -12.90 -3.90 -21.21
N GLY A 596 -14.18 -4.13 -21.57
CA GLY A 596 -14.58 -4.51 -22.93
C GLY A 596 -14.37 -5.98 -23.26
N LYS A 597 -14.38 -6.89 -22.27
CA LYS A 597 -14.23 -8.36 -22.45
C LYS A 597 -15.25 -8.93 -23.45
N THR A 598 -16.54 -8.77 -23.18
CA THR A 598 -17.60 -9.28 -24.04
C THR A 598 -17.59 -8.62 -25.43
N THR A 599 -17.21 -7.35 -25.52
CA THR A 599 -16.99 -6.66 -26.81
C THR A 599 -15.83 -7.29 -27.58
N PHE A 600 -14.73 -7.62 -26.89
CA PHE A 600 -13.58 -8.32 -27.46
C PHE A 600 -13.94 -9.74 -27.91
N ILE A 601 -14.73 -10.49 -27.13
CA ILE A 601 -15.23 -11.83 -27.50
C ILE A 601 -16.13 -11.74 -28.73
N ASN A 602 -17.06 -10.78 -28.80
CA ASN A 602 -17.88 -10.55 -29.99
C ASN A 602 -17.02 -10.26 -31.23
N ALA A 603 -15.98 -9.42 -31.08
CA ALA A 603 -15.04 -9.15 -32.17
C ALA A 603 -14.27 -10.41 -32.58
N LEU A 604 -13.91 -11.29 -31.65
CA LEU A 604 -13.23 -12.56 -31.94
C LEU A 604 -14.14 -13.51 -32.74
N LEU A 605 -15.41 -13.60 -32.33
CA LEU A 605 -16.45 -14.38 -33.01
C LEU A 605 -16.82 -13.80 -34.38
N GLY A 606 -16.57 -12.50 -34.60
CA GLY A 606 -16.85 -11.78 -35.85
C GLY A 606 -18.30 -11.27 -35.97
N GLU A 607 -19.09 -11.32 -34.90
CA GLU A 607 -20.48 -10.89 -34.87
C GLU A 607 -20.89 -10.43 -33.46
N THR A 608 -21.79 -9.44 -33.37
CA THR A 608 -22.29 -8.91 -32.10
C THR A 608 -23.40 -9.80 -31.54
N LYS A 609 -23.04 -10.92 -30.92
CA LYS A 609 -24.02 -11.89 -30.37
C LYS A 609 -24.25 -11.73 -28.86
N LEU A 610 -23.21 -11.48 -28.08
CA LEU A 610 -23.29 -11.38 -26.63
C LEU A 610 -23.58 -9.93 -26.20
N ARG A 611 -24.37 -9.74 -25.14
CA ARG A 611 -24.56 -8.43 -24.49
C ARG A 611 -24.08 -8.50 -23.04
N THR A 612 -23.53 -7.40 -22.56
CA THR A 612 -23.10 -7.26 -21.17
C THR A 612 -24.25 -6.81 -20.28
N SER A 613 -24.42 -7.47 -19.14
CA SER A 613 -25.15 -6.88 -18.01
C SER A 613 -24.31 -5.74 -17.41
N PRO A 614 -24.93 -4.59 -17.07
CA PRO A 614 -24.26 -3.47 -16.41
C PRO A 614 -23.98 -3.73 -14.92
N ASN A 615 -24.43 -4.86 -14.35
CA ASN A 615 -24.33 -5.15 -12.93
C ASN A 615 -23.38 -6.33 -12.67
N PRO A 616 -22.28 -6.14 -11.90
CA PRO A 616 -21.34 -7.22 -11.61
C PRO A 616 -22.03 -8.43 -10.97
N THR A 617 -22.90 -8.22 -9.98
CA THR A 617 -23.52 -9.25 -9.14
C THR A 617 -24.50 -10.19 -9.84
N THR A 618 -24.85 -9.91 -11.09
CA THR A 618 -25.78 -10.71 -11.91
C THR A 618 -25.09 -11.43 -13.07
N ALA A 619 -23.77 -11.26 -13.25
CA ALA A 619 -23.03 -11.89 -14.35
C ALA A 619 -22.93 -13.42 -14.18
N ALA A 620 -23.48 -14.17 -15.14
CA ALA A 620 -23.32 -15.62 -15.25
C ALA A 620 -22.05 -15.97 -16.03
N ILE A 621 -21.39 -17.08 -15.67
CA ILE A 621 -20.25 -17.60 -16.41
C ILE A 621 -20.76 -18.10 -17.77
N THR A 622 -20.14 -17.63 -18.85
CA THR A 622 -20.54 -18.00 -20.21
C THR A 622 -19.41 -18.75 -20.88
N GLU A 623 -19.66 -20.00 -21.25
CA GLU A 623 -18.73 -20.81 -22.04
C GLU A 623 -19.27 -20.95 -23.46
N ILE A 624 -18.42 -20.71 -24.45
CA ILE A 624 -18.80 -20.62 -25.86
C ILE A 624 -18.02 -21.68 -26.63
N ASN A 625 -18.74 -22.58 -27.30
CA ASN A 625 -18.15 -23.66 -28.09
C ASN A 625 -18.87 -23.85 -29.43
N GLY A 626 -18.28 -24.62 -30.34
CA GLY A 626 -18.83 -24.87 -31.67
C GLY A 626 -19.69 -26.13 -31.77
N ASN A 627 -19.68 -26.96 -30.72
CA ASN A 627 -20.18 -28.33 -30.73
C ASN A 627 -21.42 -28.49 -29.84
N GLY A 628 -22.56 -28.89 -30.43
CA GLY A 628 -23.74 -29.34 -29.68
C GLY A 628 -24.90 -28.32 -29.58
N GLU A 629 -25.77 -28.54 -28.59
CA GLU A 629 -26.89 -27.65 -28.24
C GLU A 629 -26.49 -26.70 -27.09
N SER A 630 -27.18 -25.56 -26.96
CA SER A 630 -26.96 -24.65 -25.83
C SER A 630 -27.67 -25.15 -24.56
N TYR A 631 -27.04 -24.97 -23.40
CA TYR A 631 -27.57 -25.41 -22.10
C TYR A 631 -27.46 -24.30 -21.05
N ALA A 632 -28.48 -24.21 -20.19
CA ALA A 632 -28.45 -23.41 -18.97
C ALA A 632 -28.27 -24.34 -17.76
N VAL A 633 -27.22 -24.10 -16.98
CA VAL A 633 -27.03 -24.71 -15.67
C VAL A 633 -27.60 -23.76 -14.63
N TYR A 634 -28.66 -24.17 -13.93
CA TYR A 634 -29.31 -23.35 -12.91
C TYR A 634 -28.68 -23.55 -11.53
N LYS A 635 -28.61 -22.48 -10.74
CA LYS A 635 -28.11 -22.52 -9.35
C LYS A 635 -28.92 -23.48 -8.50
N ARG A 636 -28.30 -24.03 -7.46
CA ARG A 636 -29.01 -24.87 -6.48
C ARG A 636 -29.72 -23.97 -5.47
N GLU A 637 -30.74 -24.54 -4.82
CA GLU A 637 -31.49 -23.87 -3.75
C GLU A 637 -30.55 -23.40 -2.62
N GLU A 638 -29.57 -24.24 -2.27
CA GLU A 638 -28.58 -23.99 -1.22
C GLU A 638 -27.70 -22.76 -1.53
N ASP A 639 -27.32 -22.58 -2.80
CA ASP A 639 -26.46 -21.46 -3.23
C ASP A 639 -27.22 -20.12 -3.09
N LEU A 640 -28.51 -20.10 -3.46
CA LEU A 640 -29.37 -18.93 -3.29
C LEU A 640 -29.65 -18.63 -1.82
N ALA A 641 -29.98 -19.65 -1.02
CA ALA A 641 -30.23 -19.51 0.41
C ALA A 641 -28.97 -19.05 1.17
N GLY A 642 -27.79 -19.56 0.83
CA GLY A 642 -26.51 -19.13 1.38
C GLY A 642 -26.25 -17.65 1.14
N THR A 643 -26.48 -17.18 -0.09
CA THR A 643 -26.32 -15.75 -0.44
C THR A 643 -27.32 -14.87 0.35
N LEU A 644 -28.58 -15.29 0.46
CA LEU A 644 -29.60 -14.57 1.23
C LEU A 644 -29.31 -14.56 2.73
N LYS A 645 -28.74 -15.64 3.28
CA LYS A 645 -28.31 -15.72 4.68
C LYS A 645 -27.30 -14.62 4.99
N VAL A 646 -26.32 -14.41 4.12
CA VAL A 646 -25.30 -13.35 4.26
C VAL A 646 -25.97 -11.98 4.20
N ILE A 647 -26.80 -11.73 3.19
CA ILE A 647 -27.43 -10.41 2.97
C ILE A 647 -28.42 -10.05 4.09
N THR A 648 -29.21 -11.01 4.55
CA THR A 648 -30.30 -10.75 5.50
C THR A 648 -29.89 -10.92 6.95
N ASN A 649 -28.76 -11.59 7.21
CA ASN A 649 -28.35 -12.06 8.53
C ASN A 649 -29.45 -12.88 9.24
N GLN A 650 -30.25 -13.64 8.48
CA GLN A 650 -31.31 -14.51 9.01
C GLN A 650 -31.02 -15.98 8.71
N SER A 651 -31.47 -16.85 9.60
CA SER A 651 -31.42 -18.31 9.39
C SER A 651 -32.60 -18.77 8.53
N GLY A 652 -32.29 -19.37 7.39
CA GLY A 652 -33.23 -19.95 6.45
C GLY A 652 -32.54 -21.05 5.66
N SER A 653 -33.32 -22.02 5.20
CA SER A 653 -32.84 -23.20 4.46
C SER A 653 -33.17 -23.14 2.97
N SER A 654 -34.09 -22.26 2.58
CA SER A 654 -34.53 -22.02 1.21
C SER A 654 -34.70 -20.53 0.96
N ALA A 655 -34.66 -20.09 -0.30
CA ALA A 655 -34.90 -18.69 -0.64
C ALA A 655 -36.32 -18.22 -0.25
N GLU A 656 -37.27 -19.16 -0.12
CA GLU A 656 -38.64 -18.89 0.29
C GLU A 656 -38.74 -18.40 1.75
N ASP A 657 -37.87 -18.90 2.63
CA ASP A 657 -37.82 -18.51 4.05
C ASP A 657 -37.52 -17.00 4.23
N TYR A 658 -36.83 -16.41 3.24
CA TYR A 658 -36.42 -15.01 3.24
C TYR A 658 -37.46 -14.06 2.61
N MET A 659 -38.50 -14.55 1.94
CA MET A 659 -39.47 -13.72 1.21
C MET A 659 -40.19 -12.69 2.09
N GLY A 660 -40.46 -13.06 3.35
CA GLY A 660 -41.04 -12.14 4.34
C GLY A 660 -40.10 -10.99 4.71
N TRP A 661 -38.79 -11.25 4.74
CA TRP A 661 -37.77 -10.23 4.95
C TRP A 661 -37.61 -9.36 3.70
N LEU A 662 -37.45 -9.98 2.52
CA LEU A 662 -37.30 -9.30 1.23
C LEU A 662 -38.47 -8.32 0.97
N LYS A 663 -39.70 -8.73 1.28
CA LYS A 663 -40.88 -7.86 1.15
C LYS A 663 -40.78 -6.57 1.97
N ARG A 664 -40.17 -6.62 3.16
CA ARG A 664 -40.10 -5.51 4.13
C ARG A 664 -38.83 -4.67 4.01
N HIS A 665 -37.71 -5.30 3.65
CA HIS A 665 -36.37 -4.71 3.78
C HIS A 665 -35.53 -4.79 2.50
N ARG A 666 -36.06 -5.28 1.36
CA ARG A 666 -35.26 -5.29 0.11
C ARG A 666 -34.70 -3.91 -0.24
N ASN A 667 -35.48 -2.84 -0.05
CA ASN A 667 -35.09 -1.46 -0.35
C ASN A 667 -34.08 -0.86 0.65
N THR A 668 -33.69 -1.60 1.69
CA THR A 668 -32.69 -1.16 2.68
C THR A 668 -31.38 -1.93 2.55
N VAL A 669 -31.28 -2.82 1.55
CA VAL A 669 -30.05 -3.54 1.21
C VAL A 669 -29.09 -2.59 0.48
N THR A 670 -27.79 -2.79 0.61
CA THR A 670 -26.77 -2.09 -0.18
C THR A 670 -27.02 -2.25 -1.68
N GLU A 671 -26.67 -1.21 -2.44
CA GLU A 671 -27.00 -1.12 -3.87
C GLU A 671 -26.40 -2.28 -4.69
N ALA A 672 -25.24 -2.79 -4.28
CA ALA A 672 -24.57 -3.95 -4.89
C ALA A 672 -25.40 -5.24 -4.88
N HIS A 673 -26.17 -5.50 -3.82
CA HIS A 673 -27.01 -6.71 -3.71
C HIS A 673 -28.47 -6.48 -4.13
N MET A 674 -28.84 -5.24 -4.43
CA MET A 674 -30.18 -4.85 -4.83
C MET A 674 -30.69 -5.62 -6.07
N PRO A 675 -29.89 -5.83 -7.14
CA PRO A 675 -30.30 -6.64 -8.29
C PRO A 675 -30.62 -8.08 -7.89
N PHE A 676 -29.73 -8.71 -7.11
CA PHE A 676 -29.89 -10.09 -6.62
C PHE A 676 -31.18 -10.25 -5.79
N VAL A 677 -31.35 -9.41 -4.77
CA VAL A 677 -32.50 -9.42 -3.85
C VAL A 677 -33.81 -9.16 -4.59
N ASN A 678 -33.82 -8.22 -5.55
CA ASN A 678 -34.99 -7.94 -6.37
C ASN A 678 -35.29 -9.09 -7.34
N GLY A 679 -34.30 -9.67 -8.00
CA GLY A 679 -34.51 -10.80 -8.91
C GLY A 679 -35.05 -12.03 -8.18
N VAL A 680 -34.50 -12.35 -7.02
CA VAL A 680 -35.04 -13.41 -6.15
C VAL A 680 -36.49 -13.10 -5.76
N TYR A 681 -36.79 -11.89 -5.27
CA TYR A 681 -38.14 -11.54 -4.83
C TYR A 681 -39.20 -11.64 -5.95
N HIS A 682 -38.86 -11.23 -7.17
CA HIS A 682 -39.83 -11.21 -8.29
C HIS A 682 -39.90 -12.53 -9.05
N ASN A 683 -38.78 -13.24 -9.23
CA ASN A 683 -38.68 -14.35 -10.19
C ASN A 683 -38.42 -15.72 -9.54
N TYR A 684 -38.21 -15.82 -8.23
CA TYR A 684 -37.97 -17.11 -7.56
C TYR A 684 -39.09 -18.13 -7.83
N GLY A 685 -40.36 -17.70 -7.79
CA GLY A 685 -41.49 -18.58 -8.08
C GLY A 685 -41.46 -19.20 -9.49
N THR A 686 -40.91 -18.48 -10.47
CA THR A 686 -40.73 -18.94 -11.85
C THR A 686 -39.58 -19.93 -11.98
N TYR A 687 -38.45 -19.68 -11.29
CA TYR A 687 -37.23 -20.46 -11.42
C TYR A 687 -37.10 -21.64 -10.46
N LYS A 688 -37.88 -21.67 -9.38
CA LYS A 688 -37.91 -22.77 -8.39
C LYS A 688 -37.97 -24.17 -9.02
N PRO A 689 -38.75 -24.45 -10.09
CA PRO A 689 -38.79 -25.77 -10.70
C PRO A 689 -37.51 -26.17 -11.45
N TYR A 690 -36.63 -25.21 -11.77
CA TYR A 690 -35.42 -25.42 -12.58
C TYR A 690 -34.13 -25.44 -11.74
N LEU A 691 -34.18 -25.01 -10.47
CA LEU A 691 -33.00 -24.94 -9.61
C LEU A 691 -32.32 -26.32 -9.47
N GLY A 692 -30.99 -26.31 -9.60
CA GLY A 692 -30.13 -27.49 -9.59
C GLY A 692 -30.18 -28.38 -10.85
N GLN A 693 -30.88 -27.96 -11.91
CA GLN A 693 -30.94 -28.71 -13.17
C GLN A 693 -30.07 -28.09 -14.26
N THR A 694 -29.66 -28.92 -15.22
CA THR A 694 -29.08 -28.49 -16.49
C THR A 694 -30.10 -28.75 -17.58
N LEU A 695 -30.53 -27.71 -18.30
CA LEU A 695 -31.60 -27.79 -19.28
C LEU A 695 -31.15 -27.29 -20.66
N PRO A 696 -31.54 -27.98 -21.75
CA PRO A 696 -31.31 -27.48 -23.10
C PRO A 696 -32.17 -26.23 -23.33
N ILE A 697 -31.59 -25.25 -24.03
CA ILE A 697 -32.20 -23.95 -24.32
C ILE A 697 -31.68 -23.44 -25.66
N THR A 698 -32.46 -22.65 -26.38
CA THR A 698 -31.97 -22.06 -27.64
C THR A 698 -30.90 -21.01 -27.37
N SER A 699 -29.92 -20.84 -28.27
CA SER A 699 -28.84 -19.87 -28.09
C SER A 699 -29.37 -18.44 -27.90
N ASP A 700 -30.37 -18.02 -28.68
CA ASP A 700 -30.98 -16.69 -28.58
C ASP A 700 -31.68 -16.47 -27.23
N GLU A 701 -32.40 -17.48 -26.73
CA GLU A 701 -33.08 -17.41 -25.44
C GLU A 701 -32.08 -17.38 -24.28
N LEU A 702 -30.99 -18.17 -24.37
CA LEU A 702 -29.93 -18.16 -23.38
C LEU A 702 -29.23 -16.81 -23.31
N ILE A 703 -28.87 -16.23 -24.47
CA ILE A 703 -28.29 -14.89 -24.58
C ILE A 703 -29.21 -13.85 -23.93
N HIS A 704 -30.52 -13.90 -24.21
CA HIS A 704 -31.48 -12.98 -23.60
C HIS A 704 -31.53 -13.12 -22.07
N LYS A 705 -31.51 -14.36 -21.55
CA LYS A 705 -31.54 -14.60 -20.10
C LYS A 705 -30.28 -14.14 -19.38
N ILE A 706 -29.09 -14.39 -19.94
CA ILE A 706 -27.82 -13.93 -19.33
C ILE A 706 -27.64 -12.41 -19.41
N SER A 707 -28.30 -11.75 -20.37
CA SER A 707 -28.29 -10.29 -20.52
C SER A 707 -29.29 -9.57 -19.60
N SER A 708 -30.19 -10.32 -18.96
CA SER A 708 -31.25 -9.80 -18.10
C SER A 708 -30.83 -9.87 -16.63
N ASP A 709 -30.78 -8.70 -15.97
CA ASP A 709 -30.41 -8.58 -14.55
C ASP A 709 -31.35 -9.34 -13.59
N HIS A 710 -32.53 -9.75 -14.06
CA HIS A 710 -33.49 -10.50 -13.25
C HIS A 710 -33.47 -12.00 -13.48
N ASP A 711 -32.97 -12.47 -14.63
CA ASP A 711 -32.92 -13.89 -15.01
C ASP A 711 -31.54 -14.50 -14.76
N ALA A 712 -30.49 -13.75 -15.07
CA ALA A 712 -29.10 -14.19 -14.94
C ALA A 712 -28.74 -14.61 -13.50
N ILE A 713 -29.43 -14.05 -12.49
CA ILE A 713 -29.27 -14.40 -11.07
C ILE A 713 -29.44 -15.90 -10.79
N PHE A 714 -30.33 -16.56 -11.54
CA PHE A 714 -30.66 -17.98 -11.36
C PHE A 714 -29.80 -18.91 -12.20
N ILE A 715 -29.07 -18.37 -13.17
CA ILE A 715 -28.16 -19.12 -14.03
C ILE A 715 -26.79 -19.16 -13.35
N HIS A 716 -26.27 -20.36 -13.15
CA HIS A 716 -24.93 -20.59 -12.65
C HIS A 716 -23.92 -20.54 -13.81
N LYS A 717 -24.20 -21.27 -14.88
CA LYS A 717 -23.34 -21.36 -16.07
C LYS A 717 -24.20 -21.43 -17.34
N ALA A 718 -23.81 -20.67 -18.36
CA ALA A 718 -24.40 -20.68 -19.68
C ALA A 718 -23.43 -21.35 -20.66
N LEU A 719 -23.84 -22.49 -21.22
CA LEU A 719 -23.09 -23.21 -22.27
C LEU A 719 -23.71 -22.81 -23.61
N LEU A 720 -23.01 -21.97 -24.38
CA LEU A 720 -23.51 -21.39 -25.61
C LEU A 720 -22.84 -22.04 -26.83
N ALA A 721 -23.65 -22.73 -27.63
CA ALA A 721 -23.23 -23.26 -28.92
C ALA A 721 -23.29 -22.14 -29.99
N VAL A 722 -22.12 -21.69 -30.45
CA VAL A 722 -21.94 -20.71 -31.52
C VAL A 722 -21.01 -21.33 -32.57
N PRO A 723 -21.52 -21.93 -33.65
CA PRO A 723 -20.66 -22.55 -34.67
C PRO A 723 -19.96 -21.47 -35.51
N CYS A 724 -18.64 -21.34 -35.35
CA CYS A 724 -17.78 -20.50 -36.20
C CYS A 724 -16.36 -21.08 -36.27
N ALA A 725 -15.54 -20.58 -37.20
CA ALA A 725 -14.18 -21.10 -37.42
C ALA A 725 -13.27 -21.08 -36.17
N LEU A 726 -13.55 -20.19 -35.21
CA LEU A 726 -12.84 -20.12 -33.94
C LEU A 726 -13.32 -21.23 -32.98
N THR A 727 -14.64 -21.41 -32.85
CA THR A 727 -15.22 -22.32 -31.86
C THR A 727 -15.21 -23.79 -32.28
N GLU A 728 -14.84 -24.08 -33.53
CA GLU A 728 -14.48 -25.42 -34.00
C GLU A 728 -13.19 -25.96 -33.33
N ARG A 729 -12.31 -25.07 -32.86
CA ARG A 729 -10.99 -25.42 -32.30
C ARG A 729 -10.76 -24.93 -30.87
N PHE A 730 -11.52 -23.93 -30.43
CA PHE A 730 -11.36 -23.29 -29.13
C PHE A 730 -12.68 -23.26 -28.35
N SER A 731 -12.62 -23.52 -27.04
CA SER A 731 -13.70 -23.18 -26.11
C SER A 731 -13.35 -21.87 -25.42
N ILE A 732 -14.25 -20.89 -25.44
CA ILE A 732 -14.01 -19.56 -24.87
C ILE A 732 -14.85 -19.39 -23.62
N VAL A 733 -14.22 -19.08 -22.50
CA VAL A 733 -14.90 -18.78 -21.24
C VAL A 733 -14.86 -17.28 -20.98
N ASP A 734 -16.03 -16.63 -20.99
CA ASP A 734 -16.21 -15.26 -20.51
C ASP A 734 -16.40 -15.29 -18.98
N SER A 735 -15.43 -14.74 -18.25
CA SER A 735 -15.50 -14.67 -16.80
C SER A 735 -16.15 -13.36 -16.31
N PRO A 736 -16.88 -13.38 -15.19
CA PRO A 736 -17.28 -12.15 -14.48
C PRO A 736 -16.09 -11.22 -14.17
N GLY A 737 -16.34 -9.91 -14.03
CA GLY A 737 -15.31 -8.87 -13.92
C GLY A 737 -14.52 -8.84 -12.61
N ILE A 738 -13.26 -8.42 -12.68
CA ILE A 738 -12.27 -8.47 -11.58
C ILE A 738 -12.53 -7.44 -10.44
N ASN A 739 -13.33 -6.38 -10.66
CA ASN A 739 -13.41 -5.22 -9.75
C ASN A 739 -14.55 -5.25 -8.71
N SER A 740 -15.25 -6.37 -8.55
CA SER A 740 -16.16 -6.56 -7.43
C SER A 740 -15.43 -7.37 -6.36
N ILE A 741 -15.10 -6.73 -5.23
CA ILE A 741 -14.56 -7.38 -4.02
C ILE A 741 -15.45 -8.58 -3.62
N ASN A 742 -16.73 -8.52 -3.95
CA ASN A 742 -17.74 -9.55 -3.71
C ASN A 742 -17.79 -10.72 -4.73
N GLN A 743 -17.00 -10.72 -5.81
CA GLN A 743 -17.00 -11.82 -6.82
C GLN A 743 -15.69 -12.58 -6.92
N ARG A 744 -14.72 -12.26 -6.07
CA ARG A 744 -13.40 -12.90 -6.13
C ARG A 744 -13.31 -14.27 -5.49
N HIS A 745 -14.41 -14.84 -5.00
CA HIS A 745 -14.41 -16.15 -4.34
C HIS A 745 -15.67 -16.92 -4.58
N THR A 746 -15.76 -17.44 -5.77
CA THR A 746 -16.53 -18.64 -6.01
C THR A 746 -15.49 -19.64 -6.51
N LYS A 747 -15.52 -20.88 -6.01
CA LYS A 747 -14.72 -22.03 -6.49
C LYS A 747 -14.63 -22.05 -8.03
N GLU A 748 -15.64 -21.52 -8.67
CA GLU A 748 -15.83 -21.23 -10.08
C GLU A 748 -14.69 -20.43 -10.73
N THR A 749 -14.23 -19.29 -10.17
CA THR A 749 -13.13 -18.51 -10.78
C THR A 749 -11.82 -19.31 -10.74
N HIS A 750 -11.59 -20.02 -9.64
CA HIS A 750 -10.45 -20.93 -9.51
C HIS A 750 -10.55 -22.07 -10.53
N ASN A 751 -11.71 -22.73 -10.66
CA ASN A 751 -11.93 -23.81 -11.62
C ASN A 751 -11.76 -23.33 -13.07
N ILE A 752 -12.19 -22.11 -13.40
CA ILE A 752 -11.93 -21.50 -14.70
C ILE A 752 -10.43 -21.34 -14.91
N ILE A 753 -9.70 -20.71 -13.97
CA ILE A 753 -8.24 -20.54 -14.09
C ILE A 753 -7.56 -21.89 -14.22
N ALA A 754 -7.80 -22.83 -13.30
CA ALA A 754 -7.22 -24.17 -13.28
C ALA A 754 -7.50 -24.97 -14.56
N GLY A 755 -8.69 -24.84 -15.15
CA GLY A 755 -9.06 -25.48 -16.41
C GLY A 755 -8.66 -24.74 -17.69
N SER A 756 -8.01 -23.57 -17.58
CA SER A 756 -7.59 -22.78 -18.75
C SER A 756 -6.25 -23.27 -19.31
N ASP A 757 -6.19 -23.41 -20.63
CA ASP A 757 -4.95 -23.68 -21.37
C ASP A 757 -4.24 -22.38 -21.76
N LEU A 758 -5.03 -21.31 -21.93
CA LEU A 758 -4.55 -19.97 -22.23
C LEU A 758 -5.44 -18.93 -21.52
N ILE A 759 -4.82 -17.88 -20.98
CA ILE A 759 -5.55 -16.76 -20.40
C ILE A 759 -5.34 -15.51 -21.25
N ILE A 760 -6.45 -14.88 -21.64
CA ILE A 760 -6.46 -13.54 -22.23
C ILE A 760 -6.89 -12.55 -21.15
N TYR A 761 -6.02 -11.61 -20.85
CA TYR A 761 -6.26 -10.54 -19.90
C TYR A 761 -6.58 -9.24 -20.63
N VAL A 762 -7.84 -8.82 -20.62
CA VAL A 762 -8.32 -7.61 -21.28
C VAL A 762 -8.29 -6.45 -20.28
N SER A 763 -7.52 -5.42 -20.62
CA SER A 763 -7.45 -4.15 -19.92
C SER A 763 -7.94 -3.02 -20.82
N TYR A 764 -8.57 -2.01 -20.23
CA TYR A 764 -9.00 -0.82 -20.95
C TYR A 764 -7.83 0.18 -21.02
N TYR A 765 -7.61 0.82 -22.16
CA TYR A 765 -6.45 1.69 -22.37
C TYR A 765 -6.28 2.83 -21.34
N ASN A 766 -7.38 3.33 -20.74
CA ASN A 766 -7.34 4.37 -19.68
C ASN A 766 -6.98 3.84 -18.27
N HIS A 767 -6.98 2.52 -18.07
CA HIS A 767 -6.84 1.88 -16.77
C HIS A 767 -5.90 0.67 -16.86
N VAL A 768 -4.72 0.89 -17.45
CA VAL A 768 -3.75 -0.19 -17.62
C VAL A 768 -3.03 -0.44 -16.31
N PHE A 769 -3.10 -1.70 -15.84
CA PHE A 769 -2.40 -2.22 -14.67
C PHE A 769 -2.74 -1.51 -13.34
N SER A 770 -3.94 -1.75 -12.84
CA SER A 770 -4.39 -1.28 -11.51
C SER A 770 -3.92 -2.23 -10.37
N ARG A 771 -4.04 -1.80 -9.11
CA ARG A 771 -3.75 -2.68 -7.95
C ARG A 771 -4.63 -3.91 -7.90
N SER A 772 -5.89 -3.79 -8.30
CA SER A 772 -6.83 -4.90 -8.38
C SER A 772 -6.42 -5.91 -9.45
N ASP A 773 -5.76 -5.46 -10.52
CA ASP A 773 -5.17 -6.30 -11.56
C ASP A 773 -3.89 -6.97 -11.05
N GLU A 774 -3.02 -6.25 -10.35
CA GLU A 774 -1.79 -6.80 -9.75
C GLU A 774 -2.08 -7.98 -8.82
N SER A 775 -3.03 -7.82 -7.88
CA SER A 775 -3.43 -8.90 -6.98
C SER A 775 -4.01 -10.11 -7.72
N PHE A 776 -4.77 -9.86 -8.79
CA PHE A 776 -5.39 -10.94 -9.56
C PHE A 776 -4.37 -11.70 -10.41
N LEU A 777 -3.39 -11.02 -11.00
CA LEU A 777 -2.29 -11.66 -11.73
C LEU A 777 -1.43 -12.53 -10.80
N LYS A 778 -1.16 -12.07 -9.58
CA LYS A 778 -0.50 -12.90 -8.55
C LYS A 778 -1.31 -14.14 -8.20
N TYR A 779 -2.64 -14.03 -8.17
CA TYR A 779 -3.53 -15.17 -7.95
C TYR A 779 -3.48 -16.18 -9.11
N ILE A 780 -3.46 -15.73 -10.37
CA ILE A 780 -3.25 -16.62 -11.52
C ILE A 780 -1.89 -17.34 -11.42
N GLN A 781 -0.82 -16.60 -11.11
CA GLN A 781 0.51 -17.19 -10.93
C GLN A 781 0.56 -18.19 -9.77
N SER A 782 -0.26 -18.02 -8.72
CA SER A 782 -0.33 -18.97 -7.60
C SER A 782 -0.95 -20.30 -8.01
N ILE A 783 -1.86 -20.31 -8.99
CA ILE A 783 -2.51 -21.53 -9.49
C ILE A 783 -1.69 -22.16 -10.63
N LYS A 784 -1.31 -21.36 -11.64
CA LYS A 784 -0.72 -21.86 -12.89
C LYS A 784 0.81 -21.81 -12.95
N GLY A 785 1.46 -21.14 -11.99
CA GLY A 785 2.90 -20.88 -12.02
C GLY A 785 3.28 -19.63 -12.82
N GLY A 786 4.52 -19.15 -12.64
CA GLY A 786 5.00 -17.89 -13.23
C GLY A 786 5.23 -17.94 -14.75
N ASP A 787 5.43 -19.14 -15.30
CA ASP A 787 5.69 -19.37 -16.73
C ASP A 787 4.42 -19.55 -17.57
N PHE A 788 3.24 -19.56 -16.94
CA PHE A 788 1.97 -19.75 -17.65
C PHE A 788 1.74 -18.61 -18.65
N PRO A 789 1.40 -18.92 -19.91
CA PRO A 789 1.24 -17.92 -20.96
C PRO A 789 -0.01 -17.07 -20.72
N ILE A 790 0.20 -15.76 -20.50
CA ILE A 790 -0.89 -14.78 -20.39
C ILE A 790 -0.74 -13.78 -21.55
N ILE A 791 -1.80 -13.66 -22.35
CA ILE A 791 -1.90 -12.65 -23.41
C ILE A 791 -2.61 -11.44 -22.83
N PHE A 792 -1.97 -10.28 -22.90
CA PHE A 792 -2.53 -9.02 -22.47
C PHE A 792 -3.09 -8.26 -23.66
N VAL A 793 -4.34 -7.84 -23.55
CA VAL A 793 -5.03 -7.06 -24.57
C VAL A 793 -5.31 -5.67 -23.98
N ILE A 794 -4.76 -4.63 -24.61
CA ILE A 794 -5.13 -3.25 -24.32
C ILE A 794 -6.22 -2.85 -25.32
N ASN A 795 -7.46 -2.83 -24.84
CA ASN A 795 -8.64 -2.58 -25.64
C ASN A 795 -9.02 -1.09 -25.69
N ALA A 796 -9.81 -0.73 -26.69
CA ALA A 796 -10.29 0.62 -26.97
C ALA A 796 -9.20 1.65 -27.32
N VAL A 797 -8.15 1.21 -28.02
CA VAL A 797 -7.08 2.11 -28.51
C VAL A 797 -7.55 3.11 -29.57
N ASP A 798 -8.74 2.93 -30.13
CA ASP A 798 -9.39 3.91 -31.01
C ASP A 798 -9.66 5.25 -30.33
N LEU A 799 -9.68 5.28 -28.99
CA LEU A 799 -9.86 6.49 -28.19
C LEU A 799 -8.54 7.17 -27.81
N MET A 800 -7.38 6.59 -28.18
CA MET A 800 -6.07 7.18 -27.93
C MET A 800 -5.79 8.32 -28.91
N LYS A 801 -5.18 9.40 -28.40
CA LYS A 801 -4.94 10.62 -29.18
C LYS A 801 -3.77 10.51 -30.16
N SER A 802 -2.79 9.66 -29.88
CA SER A 802 -1.57 9.52 -30.69
C SER A 802 -0.94 8.13 -30.54
N GLU A 803 -0.15 7.71 -31.54
CA GLU A 803 0.66 6.47 -31.45
C GLU A 803 1.73 6.56 -30.33
N GLU A 804 2.23 7.77 -30.04
CA GLU A 804 3.21 7.99 -28.96
C GLU A 804 2.61 7.73 -27.56
N ASP A 805 1.33 8.06 -27.36
CA ASP A 805 0.63 7.73 -26.11
C ASP A 805 0.38 6.23 -25.97
N MET A 806 0.14 5.54 -27.09
CA MET A 806 0.03 4.08 -27.12
C MET A 806 1.34 3.42 -26.71
N GLU A 807 2.48 3.86 -27.25
CA GLU A 807 3.81 3.37 -26.85
C GLU A 807 4.06 3.56 -25.35
N LYS A 808 3.74 4.74 -24.80
CA LYS A 808 3.90 5.02 -23.35
C LYS A 808 3.08 4.08 -22.46
N VAL A 809 1.85 3.77 -22.87
CA VAL A 809 0.97 2.85 -22.13
C VAL A 809 1.52 1.42 -22.20
N MET A 810 1.99 1.01 -23.37
CA MET A 810 2.62 -0.30 -23.58
C MET A 810 3.89 -0.46 -22.73
N ASP A 811 4.75 0.56 -22.70
CA ASP A 811 5.97 0.58 -21.89
C ASP A 811 5.66 0.49 -20.40
N TYR A 812 4.67 1.25 -19.93
CA TYR A 812 4.24 1.21 -18.53
C TYR A 812 3.71 -0.17 -18.14
N MET A 813 2.90 -0.78 -19.01
CA MET A 813 2.36 -2.12 -18.81
C MET A 813 3.48 -3.17 -18.79
N SER A 814 4.39 -3.10 -19.76
CA SER A 814 5.53 -4.01 -19.89
C SER A 814 6.46 -3.93 -18.67
N ALA A 815 6.83 -2.71 -18.24
CA ALA A 815 7.64 -2.52 -17.04
C ALA A 815 6.93 -3.04 -15.78
N SER A 816 5.62 -2.86 -15.69
CA SER A 816 4.83 -3.33 -14.54
C SER A 816 4.68 -4.84 -14.49
N LEU A 817 4.46 -5.49 -15.63
CA LEU A 817 4.45 -6.94 -15.75
C LEU A 817 5.85 -7.54 -15.53
N GLY A 818 6.90 -6.87 -15.99
CA GLY A 818 8.29 -7.23 -15.73
C GLY A 818 8.62 -7.24 -14.25
N ARG A 819 8.13 -6.27 -13.48
CA ARG A 819 8.26 -6.25 -11.99
C ARG A 819 7.58 -7.45 -11.31
N LEU A 820 6.54 -8.02 -11.91
CA LEU A 820 5.86 -9.22 -11.42
C LEU A 820 6.47 -10.53 -11.93
N GLY A 821 7.49 -10.47 -12.80
CA GLY A 821 8.04 -11.66 -13.46
C GLY A 821 7.02 -12.39 -14.34
N VAL A 822 6.00 -11.69 -14.85
CA VAL A 822 4.98 -12.28 -15.73
C VAL A 822 5.49 -12.27 -17.17
N ARG A 823 5.67 -13.45 -17.76
CA ARG A 823 5.87 -13.56 -19.22
C ARG A 823 4.61 -13.15 -19.95
N ASN A 824 4.72 -12.22 -20.88
CA ASN A 824 3.55 -11.60 -21.52
C ASN A 824 3.77 -11.33 -23.01
N VAL A 825 2.64 -11.27 -23.71
CA VAL A 825 2.50 -10.63 -25.03
C VAL A 825 1.44 -9.57 -24.88
N ILE A 826 1.72 -8.34 -25.30
CA ILE A 826 0.78 -7.22 -25.17
C ILE A 826 0.31 -6.82 -26.56
N PHE A 827 -1.00 -6.82 -26.77
CA PHE A 827 -1.64 -6.39 -28.02
C PHE A 827 -2.51 -5.14 -27.80
N PRO A 828 -2.15 -3.98 -28.38
CA PRO A 828 -3.03 -2.83 -28.46
C PRO A 828 -4.03 -3.02 -29.61
N LEU A 829 -5.33 -2.94 -29.32
CA LEU A 829 -6.39 -3.15 -30.33
C LEU A 829 -7.69 -2.39 -30.03
N SER A 830 -8.54 -2.28 -31.05
CA SER A 830 -9.91 -1.79 -30.88
C SER A 830 -10.92 -2.85 -31.28
N SER A 831 -11.61 -3.40 -30.28
CA SER A 831 -12.72 -4.34 -30.53
C SER A 831 -13.88 -3.68 -31.28
N LYS A 832 -14.08 -2.37 -31.09
CA LYS A 832 -15.13 -1.60 -31.77
C LYS A 832 -14.84 -1.49 -33.28
N ARG A 833 -13.64 -1.03 -33.65
CA ARG A 833 -13.23 -0.95 -35.06
C ARG A 833 -13.26 -2.32 -35.76
N ALA A 834 -12.87 -3.37 -35.03
CA ALA A 834 -12.94 -4.74 -35.54
C ALA A 834 -14.37 -5.16 -35.95
N LEU A 835 -15.39 -4.77 -35.18
CA LEU A 835 -16.81 -5.05 -35.46
C LEU A 835 -17.39 -4.19 -36.61
N GLU A 836 -16.88 -2.97 -36.82
CA GLU A 836 -17.42 -2.00 -37.80
C GLU A 836 -16.84 -2.13 -39.22
N GLY A 837 -15.80 -2.92 -39.44
CA GLY A 837 -15.14 -3.03 -40.75
C GLY A 837 -13.72 -3.58 -40.75
N GLY A 838 -13.18 -3.94 -39.57
CA GLY A 838 -11.88 -4.58 -39.40
C GLY A 838 -10.82 -3.63 -38.81
N ASP A 839 -9.98 -4.14 -37.91
CA ASP A 839 -8.87 -3.44 -37.25
C ASP A 839 -7.59 -4.26 -37.46
N GLU A 840 -6.53 -3.64 -37.99
CA GLU A 840 -5.28 -4.35 -38.29
C GLU A 840 -4.58 -4.85 -37.02
N GLY A 841 -4.63 -4.07 -35.93
CA GLY A 841 -4.15 -4.45 -34.61
C GLY A 841 -4.93 -5.65 -34.05
N PHE A 842 -6.25 -5.64 -34.17
CA PHE A 842 -7.11 -6.77 -33.79
C PHE A 842 -6.82 -8.02 -34.61
N ASN A 843 -6.65 -7.89 -35.92
CA ASN A 843 -6.33 -9.03 -36.79
C ASN A 843 -4.96 -9.63 -36.42
N THR A 844 -3.98 -8.78 -36.12
CA THR A 844 -2.66 -9.19 -35.63
C THR A 844 -2.77 -9.90 -34.29
N ALA A 845 -3.53 -9.34 -33.35
CA ALA A 845 -3.78 -9.94 -32.04
C ALA A 845 -4.51 -11.28 -32.16
N LYS A 846 -5.55 -11.36 -33.01
CA LYS A 846 -6.30 -12.60 -33.27
C LYS A 846 -5.39 -13.68 -33.85
N ALA A 847 -4.52 -13.34 -34.81
CA ALA A 847 -3.53 -14.26 -35.35
C ALA A 847 -2.52 -14.72 -34.29
N GLY A 848 -1.97 -13.79 -33.49
CA GLY A 848 -1.03 -14.12 -32.41
C GLY A 848 -1.66 -14.95 -31.28
N ILE A 849 -2.92 -14.68 -30.92
CA ILE A 849 -3.70 -15.49 -29.97
C ILE A 849 -3.90 -16.90 -30.51
N MET A 850 -4.31 -17.03 -31.78
CA MET A 850 -4.47 -18.34 -32.43
C MET A 850 -3.15 -19.11 -32.45
N GLU A 851 -2.06 -18.45 -32.86
CA GLU A 851 -0.72 -19.05 -32.92
C GLU A 851 -0.24 -19.49 -31.53
N LEU A 852 -0.39 -18.65 -30.50
CA LEU A 852 0.01 -19.01 -29.14
C LEU A 852 -0.88 -20.10 -28.54
N ALA A 853 -2.19 -20.07 -28.79
CA ALA A 853 -3.11 -21.10 -28.34
C ALA A 853 -2.79 -22.45 -29.00
N GLU A 854 -2.57 -22.47 -30.31
CA GLU A 854 -2.16 -23.67 -31.06
C GLU A 854 -0.77 -24.15 -30.60
N ASN A 855 0.20 -23.25 -30.41
CA ASN A 855 1.55 -23.62 -29.97
C ASN A 855 1.60 -24.18 -28.55
N ASN A 856 0.85 -23.61 -27.61
CA ASN A 856 0.82 -24.11 -26.24
C ASN A 856 0.09 -25.44 -26.14
N ALA A 857 -1.04 -25.60 -26.84
CA ALA A 857 -1.74 -26.87 -26.94
C ALA A 857 -0.87 -27.95 -27.59
N ALA A 858 -0.20 -27.62 -28.69
CA ALA A 858 0.66 -28.53 -29.42
C ALA A 858 1.90 -28.93 -28.61
N LYS A 859 2.56 -28.02 -27.89
CA LYS A 859 3.74 -28.36 -27.05
C LYS A 859 3.41 -29.33 -25.92
N ILE A 860 2.29 -29.13 -25.22
CA ILE A 860 1.86 -30.02 -24.12
C ILE A 860 1.52 -31.41 -24.68
N GLN A 861 0.89 -31.46 -25.85
CA GLN A 861 0.47 -32.70 -26.49
C GLN A 861 1.63 -33.44 -27.20
N GLU A 862 2.59 -32.70 -27.78
CA GLU A 862 3.80 -33.23 -28.42
C GLU A 862 4.74 -33.89 -27.42
N ALA A 863 4.98 -33.26 -26.27
CA ALA A 863 5.82 -33.84 -25.22
C ALA A 863 5.32 -35.23 -24.80
N SER A 864 4.00 -35.39 -24.69
CA SER A 864 3.35 -36.67 -24.38
C SER A 864 3.49 -37.71 -25.51
N LEU A 865 3.47 -37.28 -26.78
CA LEU A 865 3.66 -38.16 -27.95
C LEU A 865 5.12 -38.58 -28.13
N GLU A 866 6.08 -37.66 -27.95
CA GLU A 866 7.53 -37.97 -27.99
C GLU A 866 7.91 -38.96 -26.88
N GLU A 867 7.37 -38.80 -25.68
CA GLU A 867 7.60 -39.77 -24.61
C GLU A 867 7.10 -41.18 -24.99
N THR A 868 5.91 -41.25 -25.57
CA THR A 868 5.31 -42.52 -26.03
C THR A 868 6.14 -43.16 -27.15
N LYS A 869 6.67 -42.36 -28.08
CA LYS A 869 7.58 -42.81 -29.15
C LYS A 869 8.90 -43.33 -28.59
N ALA A 870 9.51 -42.60 -27.66
CA ALA A 870 10.76 -42.99 -27.04
C ALA A 870 10.64 -44.31 -26.25
N GLN A 871 9.46 -44.61 -25.69
CA GLN A 871 9.16 -45.89 -25.04
C GLN A 871 9.04 -47.03 -26.05
N LEU A 872 8.36 -46.81 -27.17
CA LEU A 872 8.27 -47.78 -28.26
C LEU A 872 9.67 -48.15 -28.79
N GLU A 873 10.53 -47.15 -29.04
CA GLU A 873 11.90 -47.40 -29.50
C GLU A 873 12.71 -48.23 -28.50
N ALA A 874 12.62 -47.91 -27.20
CA ALA A 874 13.32 -48.67 -26.18
C ALA A 874 12.81 -50.11 -26.04
N ALA A 875 11.49 -50.32 -26.18
CA ALA A 875 10.90 -51.66 -26.19
C ALA A 875 11.41 -52.49 -27.38
N LEU A 876 11.47 -51.90 -28.59
CA LEU A 876 11.99 -52.55 -29.79
C LEU A 876 13.49 -52.85 -29.68
N GLU A 877 14.29 -51.88 -29.25
CA GLU A 877 15.73 -52.08 -29.05
C GLU A 877 16.03 -53.19 -28.07
N SER A 878 15.28 -53.23 -26.98
CA SER A 878 15.50 -54.21 -25.94
C SER A 878 15.02 -55.61 -26.37
N ASN A 879 13.97 -55.70 -27.19
CA ASN A 879 13.62 -56.94 -27.88
C ASN A 879 14.75 -57.42 -28.82
N ILE A 880 15.36 -56.51 -29.57
CA ILE A 880 16.50 -56.82 -30.45
C ILE A 880 17.71 -57.31 -29.63
N ARG A 881 18.03 -56.63 -28.51
CA ARG A 881 19.12 -57.04 -27.61
C ARG A 881 18.87 -58.40 -26.94
N ARG A 882 17.62 -58.69 -26.57
CA ARG A 882 17.21 -60.00 -25.99
C ARG A 882 17.44 -61.19 -26.94
N TYR A 883 17.42 -60.98 -28.25
CA TYR A 883 17.81 -62.01 -29.22
C TYR A 883 19.33 -62.17 -29.32
N ALA A 884 20.09 -61.09 -29.16
CA ALA A 884 21.56 -61.06 -29.31
C ALA A 884 22.34 -61.56 -28.08
N ASN A 885 21.85 -61.33 -26.86
CA ASN A 885 22.48 -61.75 -25.60
C ASN A 885 21.65 -62.80 -24.86
N GLN A 886 22.03 -64.07 -25.03
CA GLN A 886 21.32 -65.19 -24.40
C GLN A 886 21.63 -65.26 -22.88
N GLN A 887 20.55 -65.24 -22.07
CA GLN A 887 20.43 -65.43 -20.61
C GLN A 887 20.69 -64.23 -19.68
N GLU A 888 21.79 -63.47 -19.80
CA GLU A 888 22.14 -62.47 -18.78
C GLU A 888 21.24 -61.22 -18.81
N GLU A 889 20.87 -60.76 -20.01
CA GLU A 889 19.97 -59.63 -20.23
C GLU A 889 18.51 -59.98 -19.92
N PHE A 890 18.09 -61.22 -20.25
CA PHE A 890 16.78 -61.75 -19.86
C PHE A 890 16.63 -61.80 -18.34
N ALA A 891 17.65 -62.31 -17.63
CA ALA A 891 17.66 -62.35 -16.17
C ALA A 891 17.70 -60.96 -15.53
N LYS A 892 18.35 -59.97 -16.17
CA LYS A 892 18.35 -58.58 -15.71
C LYS A 892 16.95 -57.97 -15.84
N ILE A 893 16.30 -58.12 -16.98
CA ILE A 893 14.95 -57.58 -17.22
C ILE A 893 13.93 -58.26 -16.30
N GLU A 894 13.97 -59.59 -16.13
CA GLU A 894 13.07 -60.27 -15.19
C GLU A 894 13.25 -59.77 -13.76
N ARG A 895 14.49 -59.60 -13.28
CA ARG A 895 14.74 -58.99 -11.96
C ARG A 895 14.18 -57.58 -11.85
N THR A 896 14.36 -56.76 -12.88
CA THR A 896 13.79 -55.40 -12.90
C THR A 896 12.26 -55.45 -12.88
N ARG A 897 11.62 -56.34 -13.63
CA ARG A 897 10.16 -56.54 -13.64
C ARG A 897 9.64 -57.03 -12.29
N GLU A 898 10.33 -57.96 -11.63
CA GLU A 898 9.99 -58.42 -10.28
C GLU A 898 10.06 -57.29 -9.25
N MET A 899 11.13 -56.48 -9.31
CA MET A 899 11.27 -55.30 -8.43
C MET A 899 10.16 -54.27 -8.69
N LEU A 900 9.91 -53.92 -9.94
CA LEU A 900 8.86 -52.97 -10.32
C LEU A 900 7.45 -53.47 -10.00
N THR A 901 7.21 -54.78 -10.04
CA THR A 901 5.93 -55.38 -9.65
C THR A 901 5.63 -55.16 -8.18
N GLU A 902 6.65 -55.23 -7.32
CA GLU A 902 6.49 -54.93 -5.89
C GLU A 902 6.46 -53.43 -5.61
N GLU A 903 7.12 -52.64 -6.44
CA GLU A 903 7.14 -51.18 -6.36
C GLU A 903 5.79 -50.57 -6.77
N ILE A 904 5.20 -50.97 -7.91
CA ILE A 904 3.91 -50.42 -8.37
C ILE A 904 2.76 -50.74 -7.42
N LYS A 905 2.80 -51.91 -6.75
CA LYS A 905 1.83 -52.27 -5.70
C LYS A 905 1.91 -51.38 -4.46
N LYS A 906 3.07 -50.76 -4.24
CA LYS A 906 3.33 -49.87 -3.10
C LYS A 906 3.34 -48.41 -3.49
N HIS A 907 3.42 -48.10 -4.78
CA HIS A 907 3.46 -46.74 -5.30
C HIS A 907 2.16 -46.03 -4.91
N SER A 908 2.29 -45.07 -4.01
CA SER A 908 1.17 -44.27 -3.53
C SER A 908 1.57 -42.81 -3.54
N ALA A 909 0.66 -41.98 -4.06
CA ALA A 909 0.74 -40.55 -3.95
C ALA A 909 0.81 -40.11 -2.46
N MET A 910 0.26 -40.91 -1.53
CA MET A 910 0.33 -40.66 -0.09
C MET A 910 1.74 -40.65 0.49
N ASP A 911 2.73 -41.25 -0.19
CA ASP A 911 4.13 -41.25 0.28
C ASP A 911 4.73 -39.82 0.32
N ILE A 912 4.13 -38.87 -0.39
CA ILE A 912 4.56 -37.47 -0.47
C ILE A 912 3.98 -36.63 0.68
N VAL A 913 2.89 -37.07 1.31
CA VAL A 913 2.18 -36.32 2.36
C VAL A 913 3.09 -35.83 3.50
N PRO A 914 4.03 -36.63 4.06
CA PRO A 914 4.92 -36.14 5.12
C PRO A 914 5.75 -34.91 4.72
N LEU A 915 6.11 -34.79 3.44
CA LEU A 915 6.83 -33.64 2.90
C LEU A 915 5.90 -32.43 2.69
N LEU A 916 4.63 -32.66 2.39
CA LEU A 916 3.60 -31.62 2.33
C LEU A 916 3.22 -31.10 3.72
N ASP A 917 3.14 -31.98 4.72
CA ASP A 917 2.91 -31.61 6.12
C ASP A 917 4.05 -30.66 6.59
N GLN A 918 5.31 -30.99 6.24
CA GLN A 918 6.46 -30.11 6.52
C GLN A 918 6.38 -28.76 5.78
N GLU A 919 5.94 -28.74 4.53
CA GLU A 919 5.77 -27.48 3.77
C GLU A 919 4.66 -26.62 4.37
N THR A 920 3.57 -27.26 4.81
CA THR A 920 2.44 -26.62 5.48
C THR A 920 2.91 -25.91 6.75
N ASP A 921 3.76 -26.56 7.55
CA ASP A 921 4.37 -25.95 8.75
C ASP A 921 5.22 -24.71 8.43
N ILE A 922 5.99 -24.74 7.34
CA ILE A 922 6.81 -23.60 6.91
C ILE A 922 5.92 -22.42 6.50
N ILE A 923 4.90 -22.68 5.68
CA ILE A 923 3.96 -21.64 5.20
C ILE A 923 3.24 -21.01 6.40
N LEU A 924 2.70 -21.82 7.30
CA LEU A 924 2.02 -21.36 8.52
C LEU A 924 2.90 -20.46 9.38
N SER A 925 4.20 -20.78 9.52
CA SER A 925 5.14 -20.01 10.35
C SER A 925 5.36 -18.56 9.89
N HIS A 926 5.09 -18.26 8.61
CA HIS A 926 5.27 -16.93 8.03
C HIS A 926 3.97 -16.25 7.62
N MET A 927 2.86 -16.99 7.64
CA MET A 927 1.57 -16.53 7.14
C MET A 927 1.00 -15.38 7.98
N ASP A 928 1.03 -15.50 9.31
CA ASP A 928 0.42 -14.52 10.22
C ASP A 928 0.94 -13.11 9.98
N ARG A 929 2.26 -12.96 9.87
CA ARG A 929 2.88 -11.65 9.68
C ARG A 929 2.52 -11.03 8.32
N GLN A 930 2.34 -11.85 7.30
CA GLN A 930 1.91 -11.39 5.98
C GLN A 930 0.42 -11.03 5.99
N LEU A 931 -0.43 -11.86 6.59
CA LEU A 931 -1.86 -11.60 6.71
C LEU A 931 -2.16 -10.36 7.55
N GLU A 932 -1.43 -10.11 8.63
CA GLU A 932 -1.59 -8.91 9.47
C GLU A 932 -1.49 -7.61 8.65
N LEU A 933 -0.46 -7.51 7.81
CA LEU A 933 -0.18 -6.32 7.00
C LEU A 933 -1.18 -6.18 5.85
N LYS A 934 -1.49 -7.29 5.18
CA LYS A 934 -2.45 -7.30 4.07
C LYS A 934 -3.87 -7.02 4.55
N LEU A 935 -4.29 -7.61 5.67
CA LEU A 935 -5.58 -7.36 6.30
C LEU A 935 -5.69 -5.91 6.78
N TYR A 936 -4.62 -5.36 7.37
CA TYR A 936 -4.59 -3.95 7.75
C TYR A 936 -4.88 -3.02 6.56
N ASP A 937 -4.23 -3.25 5.41
CA ASP A 937 -4.48 -2.46 4.21
C ASP A 937 -5.90 -2.65 3.66
N HIS A 938 -6.45 -3.87 3.75
CA HIS A 938 -7.84 -4.14 3.37
C HIS A 938 -8.85 -3.43 4.30
N LEU A 939 -8.63 -3.46 5.61
CA LEU A 939 -9.47 -2.81 6.61
C LEU A 939 -9.54 -1.29 6.44
N LYS A 940 -8.48 -0.64 5.95
CA LYS A 940 -8.51 0.80 5.62
C LYS A 940 -9.56 1.15 4.55
N GLY A 941 -9.80 0.22 3.61
CA GLY A 941 -10.81 0.38 2.58
C GLY A 941 -12.23 0.06 3.07
N LEU A 942 -12.36 -0.89 4.01
CA LEU A 942 -13.65 -1.34 4.55
C LEU A 942 -14.19 -0.44 5.68
N ILE A 943 -13.31 0.14 6.49
CA ILE A 943 -13.68 0.87 7.70
C ILE A 943 -13.07 2.27 7.65
N THR A 944 -13.89 3.24 7.26
CA THR A 944 -13.45 4.65 7.20
C THR A 944 -13.80 5.41 8.48
N VAL A 945 -13.14 6.55 8.68
CA VAL A 945 -13.42 7.47 9.79
C VAL A 945 -14.88 7.96 9.75
N HIS A 946 -15.42 8.17 8.55
CA HIS A 946 -16.83 8.56 8.36
C HIS A 946 -17.78 7.47 8.90
N ASP A 947 -17.52 6.21 8.56
CA ASP A 947 -18.38 5.09 8.94
C ASP A 947 -18.42 4.90 10.46
N ILE A 948 -17.25 4.97 11.09
CA ILE A 948 -17.07 4.85 12.54
C ILE A 948 -17.57 6.09 13.30
N SER A 949 -17.97 7.16 12.61
CA SER A 949 -18.68 8.29 13.26
C SER A 949 -20.02 7.86 13.86
N ASP A 950 -20.66 6.81 13.31
CA ASP A 950 -21.72 6.08 14.02
C ASP A 950 -21.10 5.08 15.00
N ARG A 951 -21.28 5.33 16.30
CA ARG A 951 -20.79 4.44 17.37
C ARG A 951 -21.29 2.99 17.24
N LYS A 952 -22.41 2.76 16.56
CA LYS A 952 -22.99 1.43 16.33
C LYS A 952 -22.64 0.84 14.97
N PHE A 953 -21.78 1.48 14.17
CA PHE A 953 -21.45 1.02 12.82
C PHE A 953 -20.96 -0.43 12.79
N MET A 954 -20.01 -0.80 13.64
CA MET A 954 -19.46 -2.15 13.71
C MET A 954 -20.54 -3.19 14.01
N THR A 955 -21.38 -2.94 15.03
CA THR A 955 -22.47 -3.86 15.41
C THR A 955 -23.58 -3.92 14.35
N LYS A 956 -23.86 -2.82 13.65
CA LYS A 956 -24.88 -2.79 12.58
C LYS A 956 -24.44 -3.53 11.33
N ASN A 957 -23.15 -3.49 11.02
CA ASN A 957 -22.58 -4.05 9.79
C ASN A 957 -21.71 -5.29 10.07
N GLU A 958 -21.82 -5.89 11.27
CA GLU A 958 -20.98 -6.99 11.73
C GLU A 958 -21.00 -8.17 10.74
N ALA A 959 -22.18 -8.58 10.28
CA ALA A 959 -22.32 -9.68 9.32
C ALA A 959 -21.63 -9.38 7.98
N LEU A 960 -21.72 -8.14 7.50
CA LEU A 960 -21.08 -7.71 6.26
C LEU A 960 -19.56 -7.64 6.43
N LEU A 961 -19.08 -6.96 7.46
CA LEU A 961 -17.65 -6.84 7.78
C LEU A 961 -17.01 -8.21 8.00
N LYS A 962 -17.69 -9.10 8.72
CA LYS A 962 -17.25 -10.48 8.91
C LYS A 962 -17.15 -11.22 7.59
N SER A 963 -18.16 -11.08 6.72
CA SER A 963 -18.15 -11.71 5.40
C SER A 963 -16.97 -11.23 4.55
N GLU A 964 -16.77 -9.91 4.45
CA GLU A 964 -15.70 -9.30 3.66
C GLU A 964 -14.31 -9.69 4.20
N ILE A 965 -14.11 -9.66 5.52
CA ILE A 965 -12.84 -10.04 6.15
C ILE A 965 -12.55 -11.54 5.99
N ASN A 966 -13.53 -12.41 6.26
CA ASN A 966 -13.36 -13.86 6.07
C ASN A 966 -13.04 -14.19 4.62
N GLN A 967 -13.73 -13.52 3.69
CA GLN A 967 -13.49 -13.69 2.28
C GLN A 967 -12.05 -13.29 1.93
N PHE A 968 -11.61 -12.10 2.35
CA PHE A 968 -10.25 -11.63 2.13
C PHE A 968 -9.19 -12.58 2.68
N LEU A 969 -9.36 -13.04 3.93
CA LEU A 969 -8.41 -13.95 4.57
C LEU A 969 -8.38 -15.31 3.90
N SER A 970 -9.52 -15.79 3.41
CA SER A 970 -9.57 -17.03 2.64
C SER A 970 -8.82 -16.89 1.31
N ILE A 971 -8.82 -15.71 0.66
CA ILE A 971 -8.03 -15.46 -0.58
C ILE A 971 -6.55 -15.63 -0.27
N GLU A 972 -6.11 -14.89 0.75
CA GLU A 972 -4.70 -14.77 1.06
C GLU A 972 -4.13 -16.10 1.59
N ALA A 973 -4.92 -16.81 2.39
CA ALA A 973 -4.57 -18.14 2.86
C ALA A 973 -4.56 -19.15 1.70
N ALA A 974 -5.60 -19.21 0.86
CA ALA A 974 -5.62 -20.11 -0.30
C ALA A 974 -4.45 -19.85 -1.27
N THR A 975 -4.11 -18.58 -1.50
CA THR A 975 -2.96 -18.20 -2.34
C THR A 975 -1.64 -18.72 -1.77
N ALA A 976 -1.48 -18.68 -0.44
CA ALA A 976 -0.32 -19.25 0.22
C ALA A 976 -0.29 -20.78 0.12
N PHE A 977 -1.44 -21.45 0.34
CA PHE A 977 -1.54 -22.91 0.34
C PHE A 977 -1.56 -23.56 -1.05
N ASN A 978 -1.87 -22.83 -2.12
CA ASN A 978 -1.67 -23.32 -3.50
C ASN A 978 -0.21 -23.69 -3.79
N ALA A 979 0.75 -23.17 -3.02
CA ALA A 979 2.13 -23.64 -3.08
C ALA A 979 2.27 -25.12 -2.66
N VAL A 980 1.46 -25.60 -1.72
CA VAL A 980 1.45 -26.99 -1.27
C VAL A 980 0.95 -27.91 -2.38
N TYR A 981 -0.14 -27.56 -3.06
CA TYR A 981 -0.64 -28.36 -4.21
C TYR A 981 0.36 -28.41 -5.36
N ARG A 982 0.96 -27.27 -5.73
CA ARG A 982 2.01 -27.25 -6.76
C ARG A 982 3.22 -28.08 -6.38
N LYS A 983 3.62 -28.07 -5.10
CA LYS A 983 4.70 -28.92 -4.60
C LYS A 983 4.31 -30.39 -4.67
N ALA A 984 3.07 -30.72 -4.31
CA ALA A 984 2.54 -32.08 -4.42
C ALA A 984 2.58 -32.59 -5.87
N ASP A 985 2.13 -31.76 -6.82
CA ASP A 985 2.19 -32.08 -8.25
C ASP A 985 3.62 -32.27 -8.75
N ALA A 986 4.53 -31.35 -8.42
CA ALA A 986 5.93 -31.43 -8.86
C ALA A 986 6.64 -32.68 -8.34
N GLU A 987 6.46 -33.00 -7.05
CA GLU A 987 7.06 -34.18 -6.41
C GLU A 987 6.46 -35.48 -6.94
N TYR A 988 5.13 -35.51 -7.14
CA TYR A 988 4.46 -36.69 -7.71
C TYR A 988 4.86 -36.91 -9.15
N GLU A 989 4.88 -35.85 -9.96
CA GLU A 989 5.35 -35.91 -11.35
C GLU A 989 6.81 -36.38 -11.42
N GLN A 990 7.67 -35.94 -10.50
CA GLN A 990 9.03 -36.44 -10.40
C GLN A 990 9.09 -37.94 -10.07
N SER A 991 8.29 -38.41 -9.11
CA SER A 991 8.17 -39.84 -8.77
C SER A 991 7.69 -40.67 -9.97
N VAL A 992 6.64 -40.20 -10.65
CA VAL A 992 6.08 -40.82 -11.85
C VAL A 992 7.11 -40.89 -12.98
N ARG A 993 7.84 -39.80 -13.25
CA ARG A 993 8.92 -39.78 -14.24
C ARG A 993 10.00 -40.83 -13.95
N GLN A 994 10.48 -40.90 -12.71
CA GLN A 994 11.50 -41.88 -12.32
C GLN A 994 11.00 -43.33 -12.43
N PHE A 995 9.73 -43.57 -12.09
CA PHE A 995 9.11 -44.89 -12.25
C PHE A 995 8.98 -45.27 -13.73
N ASN A 996 8.49 -44.35 -14.57
CA ASN A 996 8.31 -44.57 -16.00
C ASN A 996 9.65 -44.78 -16.74
N GLU A 997 10.72 -44.08 -16.35
CA GLU A 997 12.07 -44.34 -16.87
C GLU A 997 12.55 -45.77 -16.59
N ARG A 998 12.29 -46.30 -15.39
CA ARG A 998 12.66 -47.66 -15.02
C ARG A 998 11.74 -48.71 -15.64
N LEU A 999 10.46 -48.37 -15.84
CA LEU A 999 9.50 -49.19 -16.57
C LEU A 999 9.95 -49.39 -18.03
N LYS A 1000 10.50 -48.33 -18.65
CA LYS A 1000 11.12 -48.37 -19.97
C LYS A 1000 12.31 -49.32 -20.03
N GLU A 1001 13.17 -49.36 -19.00
CA GLU A 1001 14.27 -50.33 -18.89
C GLU A 1001 13.79 -51.79 -18.74
N ALA A 1002 12.55 -52.00 -18.29
CA ALA A 1002 11.94 -53.31 -18.04
C ALA A 1002 11.12 -53.87 -19.23
N ASN A 1003 11.10 -53.18 -20.37
CA ASN A 1003 10.34 -53.52 -21.59
C ASN A 1003 8.86 -53.77 -21.33
N THR A 1004 8.26 -52.96 -20.47
CA THR A 1004 6.84 -53.11 -20.16
C THR A 1004 6.08 -51.98 -20.85
N ALA A 1005 5.00 -52.34 -21.54
CA ALA A 1005 4.07 -51.36 -22.09
C ALA A 1005 3.19 -50.77 -20.97
N GLY A 1006 2.90 -49.48 -21.07
CA GLY A 1006 2.12 -48.73 -20.09
C GLY A 1006 2.88 -47.52 -19.57
N LEU A 1007 2.13 -46.55 -19.04
CA LEU A 1007 2.61 -45.32 -18.43
C LEU A 1007 1.79 -45.11 -17.18
N LEU A 1008 2.45 -44.73 -16.10
CA LEU A 1008 1.74 -44.14 -14.97
C LEU A 1008 1.59 -42.65 -15.28
N ASP A 1009 0.36 -42.13 -15.31
CA ASP A 1009 0.11 -40.71 -15.55
C ASP A 1009 0.13 -39.90 -14.23
N ASN A 1010 0.22 -38.57 -14.33
CA ASN A 1010 -0.09 -37.65 -13.23
C ASN A 1010 -1.47 -37.03 -13.47
N PRO A 1011 -2.55 -37.60 -12.92
CA PRO A 1011 -3.89 -37.12 -13.18
C PRO A 1011 -4.14 -35.74 -12.56
N SER A 1012 -4.80 -34.86 -13.32
CA SER A 1012 -5.35 -33.62 -12.78
C SER A 1012 -6.56 -33.93 -11.90
N VAL A 1013 -6.57 -33.42 -10.66
CA VAL A 1013 -7.66 -33.63 -9.70
C VAL A 1013 -8.10 -32.29 -9.12
N GLU A 1014 -9.35 -32.22 -8.64
CA GLU A 1014 -9.92 -30.98 -8.11
C GLU A 1014 -9.30 -30.60 -6.76
N GLU A 1015 -8.89 -29.33 -6.63
CA GLU A 1015 -8.35 -28.76 -5.40
C GLU A 1015 -9.48 -28.30 -4.48
N GLU A 1016 -9.37 -28.60 -3.18
CA GLU A 1016 -10.27 -28.02 -2.18
C GLU A 1016 -9.76 -26.64 -1.76
N GLN A 1017 -10.66 -25.75 -1.36
CA GLN A 1017 -10.30 -24.41 -0.89
C GLN A 1017 -10.38 -24.31 0.62
N LEU A 1018 -9.38 -23.66 1.22
CA LEU A 1018 -9.36 -23.38 2.64
C LEU A 1018 -10.34 -22.24 2.96
N GLU A 1019 -11.27 -22.49 3.87
CA GLU A 1019 -12.14 -21.47 4.43
C GLU A 1019 -11.55 -21.00 5.77
N THR A 1020 -11.29 -19.70 5.89
CA THR A 1020 -10.86 -19.09 7.15
C THR A 1020 -12.00 -18.32 7.79
N ALA A 1021 -12.14 -18.43 9.11
CA ALA A 1021 -13.15 -17.73 9.87
C ALA A 1021 -12.53 -16.96 11.04
N ILE A 1022 -12.84 -15.68 11.15
CA ILE A 1022 -12.51 -14.84 12.30
C ILE A 1022 -13.55 -14.96 13.40
N ASP A 1023 -13.11 -14.69 14.64
CA ASP A 1023 -14.02 -14.42 15.74
C ASP A 1023 -14.68 -13.03 15.56
N ALA A 1024 -16.01 -13.03 15.47
CA ALA A 1024 -16.78 -11.81 15.25
C ALA A 1024 -16.83 -10.92 16.49
N ASP A 1025 -16.66 -11.50 17.68
CA ASP A 1025 -16.74 -10.77 18.95
C ASP A 1025 -15.60 -9.73 19.07
N ILE A 1026 -14.50 -9.95 18.33
CA ILE A 1026 -13.36 -9.03 18.26
C ILE A 1026 -13.75 -7.73 17.55
N LEU A 1027 -14.56 -7.79 16.48
CA LEU A 1027 -15.03 -6.60 15.76
C LEU A 1027 -15.81 -5.66 16.69
N GLU A 1028 -16.64 -6.22 17.58
CA GLU A 1028 -17.40 -5.45 18.55
C GLU A 1028 -16.49 -4.81 19.61
N SER A 1029 -15.49 -5.56 20.10
CA SER A 1029 -14.55 -5.09 21.13
C SER A 1029 -13.74 -3.86 20.68
N PHE A 1030 -13.41 -3.77 19.39
CA PHE A 1030 -12.67 -2.64 18.81
C PHE A 1030 -13.57 -1.49 18.32
N GLY A 1031 -14.89 -1.69 18.21
CA GLY A 1031 -15.79 -0.63 17.73
C GLY A 1031 -15.77 0.62 18.61
N LYS A 1032 -15.61 0.45 19.93
CA LYS A 1032 -15.50 1.58 20.87
C LYS A 1032 -14.15 2.29 20.77
N SER A 1033 -13.04 1.56 20.66
CA SER A 1033 -11.70 2.14 20.57
C SER A 1033 -11.49 2.87 19.24
N LEU A 1034 -11.95 2.29 18.13
CA LEU A 1034 -11.94 2.94 16.81
C LEU A 1034 -12.83 4.20 16.78
N HIS A 1035 -14.00 4.15 17.41
CA HIS A 1035 -14.88 5.32 17.54
C HIS A 1035 -14.26 6.45 18.37
N GLN A 1036 -13.49 6.10 19.40
CA GLN A 1036 -12.73 7.07 20.19
C GLN A 1036 -11.53 7.64 19.42
N ALA A 1037 -10.95 6.83 18.52
CA ALA A 1037 -9.81 7.22 17.69
C ALA A 1037 -10.20 8.01 16.43
N ARG A 1038 -11.50 8.16 16.10
CA ARG A 1038 -11.98 8.79 14.85
C ARG A 1038 -11.43 10.19 14.57
N ASN A 1039 -11.08 10.96 15.61
CA ASN A 1039 -10.55 12.32 15.48
C ASN A 1039 -9.01 12.39 15.45
N ASN A 1040 -8.31 11.25 15.64
CA ASN A 1040 -6.86 11.16 15.60
C ASN A 1040 -6.45 10.12 14.54
N THR A 1041 -6.02 10.60 13.38
CA THR A 1041 -5.68 9.76 12.22
C THR A 1041 -4.60 8.73 12.53
N LYS A 1042 -3.64 9.06 13.40
CA LYS A 1042 -2.60 8.12 13.82
C LYS A 1042 -3.19 7.04 14.73
N ALA A 1043 -3.95 7.41 15.76
CA ALA A 1043 -4.59 6.46 16.67
C ALA A 1043 -5.62 5.58 15.96
N PHE A 1044 -6.32 6.09 14.95
CA PHE A 1044 -7.27 5.31 14.15
C PHE A 1044 -6.54 4.27 13.30
N ARG A 1045 -5.42 4.66 12.67
CA ARG A 1045 -4.56 3.73 11.91
C ARG A 1045 -3.92 2.69 12.82
N ASP A 1046 -3.43 3.09 13.98
CA ASP A 1046 -2.86 2.17 14.97
C ASP A 1046 -3.95 1.23 15.52
N GLY A 1047 -5.17 1.74 15.74
CA GLY A 1047 -6.34 0.94 16.13
C GLY A 1047 -6.77 -0.07 15.07
N LEU A 1048 -6.73 0.29 13.78
CA LEU A 1048 -6.98 -0.65 12.68
C LEU A 1048 -5.88 -1.71 12.55
N LEU A 1049 -4.63 -1.33 12.83
CA LEU A 1049 -3.50 -2.27 12.84
C LEU A 1049 -3.60 -3.25 14.03
N GLU A 1050 -3.99 -2.77 15.20
CA GLU A 1050 -4.25 -3.64 16.36
C GLU A 1050 -5.48 -4.52 16.14
N LEU A 1051 -6.52 -4.02 15.47
CA LEU A 1051 -7.65 -4.84 15.04
C LEU A 1051 -7.20 -5.94 14.07
N SER A 1052 -6.35 -5.63 13.07
CA SER A 1052 -5.87 -6.65 12.14
C SER A 1052 -5.08 -7.74 12.87
N LYS A 1053 -4.18 -7.38 13.78
CA LYS A 1053 -3.45 -8.34 14.62
C LYS A 1053 -4.38 -9.20 15.46
N ALA A 1054 -5.35 -8.60 16.15
CA ALA A 1054 -6.29 -9.32 17.00
C ALA A 1054 -7.15 -10.31 16.18
N LEU A 1055 -7.59 -9.91 14.98
CA LEU A 1055 -8.35 -10.77 14.08
C LEU A 1055 -7.52 -11.95 13.58
N ILE A 1056 -6.25 -11.74 13.20
CA ILE A 1056 -5.36 -12.83 12.78
C ILE A 1056 -5.09 -13.79 13.95
N GLN A 1057 -4.82 -13.27 15.15
CA GLN A 1057 -4.59 -14.08 16.35
C GLN A 1057 -5.83 -14.89 16.80
N SER A 1058 -7.03 -14.52 16.31
CA SER A 1058 -8.28 -15.24 16.59
C SER A 1058 -8.48 -16.47 15.73
N ILE A 1059 -7.72 -16.59 14.64
CA ILE A 1059 -7.80 -17.73 13.75
C ILE A 1059 -7.28 -18.95 14.50
N ASP A 1060 -8.06 -20.03 14.49
CA ASP A 1060 -7.62 -21.30 15.07
C ASP A 1060 -6.56 -21.93 14.16
N HIS A 1061 -5.29 -21.67 14.47
CA HIS A 1061 -4.16 -22.18 13.72
C HIS A 1061 -4.07 -23.70 13.71
N GLU A 1062 -4.52 -24.38 14.78
CA GLU A 1062 -4.59 -25.85 14.78
C GLU A 1062 -5.67 -26.34 13.83
N SER A 1063 -6.86 -25.74 13.86
CA SER A 1063 -7.93 -26.11 12.93
C SER A 1063 -7.56 -25.83 11.46
N VAL A 1064 -6.90 -24.71 11.18
CA VAL A 1064 -6.41 -24.40 9.82
C VAL A 1064 -5.38 -25.43 9.38
N LYS A 1065 -4.42 -25.78 10.24
CA LYS A 1065 -3.42 -26.80 9.96
C LYS A 1065 -4.06 -28.17 9.68
N GLU A 1066 -4.96 -28.62 10.55
CA GLU A 1066 -5.69 -29.88 10.37
C GLU A 1066 -6.49 -29.90 9.06
N SER A 1067 -7.11 -28.77 8.70
CA SER A 1067 -7.83 -28.64 7.44
C SER A 1067 -6.89 -28.79 6.24
N VAL A 1068 -5.76 -28.06 6.21
CA VAL A 1068 -4.81 -28.12 5.08
C VAL A 1068 -4.16 -29.50 4.96
N GLU A 1069 -3.78 -30.12 6.07
CA GLU A 1069 -3.25 -31.49 6.06
C GLU A 1069 -4.30 -32.50 5.57
N GLY A 1070 -5.56 -32.34 6.00
CA GLY A 1070 -6.69 -33.16 5.55
C GLY A 1070 -6.96 -33.01 4.05
N MET A 1071 -6.97 -31.77 3.55
CA MET A 1071 -7.15 -31.46 2.14
C MET A 1071 -5.99 -32.01 1.29
N SER A 1072 -4.74 -31.90 1.77
CA SER A 1072 -3.57 -32.46 1.08
C SER A 1072 -3.64 -33.98 1.00
N ARG A 1073 -4.02 -34.66 2.09
CA ARG A 1073 -4.25 -36.11 2.11
C ARG A 1073 -5.35 -36.52 1.13
N ARG A 1074 -6.47 -35.78 1.11
CA ARG A 1074 -7.57 -36.05 0.18
C ARG A 1074 -7.15 -35.85 -1.27
N TYR A 1075 -6.43 -34.77 -1.56
CA TYR A 1075 -5.89 -34.48 -2.88
C TYR A 1075 -4.99 -35.62 -3.40
N MET A 1076 -4.06 -36.10 -2.57
CA MET A 1076 -3.21 -37.24 -2.92
C MET A 1076 -3.99 -38.55 -3.04
N SER A 1077 -5.02 -38.77 -2.21
CA SER A 1077 -5.92 -39.92 -2.34
C SER A 1077 -6.67 -39.93 -3.67
N LEU A 1078 -7.18 -38.77 -4.12
CA LEU A 1078 -7.86 -38.64 -5.40
C LEU A 1078 -6.91 -38.93 -6.58
N LYS A 1079 -5.64 -38.54 -6.48
CA LYS A 1079 -4.62 -38.90 -7.49
C LYS A 1079 -4.38 -40.40 -7.54
N ASP A 1080 -4.30 -41.06 -6.38
CA ASP A 1080 -4.17 -42.51 -6.33
C ASP A 1080 -5.38 -43.21 -6.94
N GLU A 1081 -6.60 -42.78 -6.59
CA GLU A 1081 -7.86 -43.30 -7.16
C GLU A 1081 -7.91 -43.13 -8.68
N ALA A 1082 -7.52 -41.96 -9.19
CA ALA A 1082 -7.49 -41.69 -10.62
C ALA A 1082 -6.41 -42.49 -11.38
N SER A 1083 -5.38 -42.98 -10.68
CA SER A 1083 -4.27 -43.74 -11.27
C SER A 1083 -4.45 -45.27 -11.16
N GLU A 1084 -5.53 -45.76 -10.55
CA GLU A 1084 -5.73 -47.21 -10.30
C GLU A 1084 -5.81 -48.03 -11.60
N ASP A 1085 -6.45 -47.49 -12.65
CA ASP A 1085 -6.56 -48.17 -13.94
C ASP A 1085 -5.20 -48.33 -14.62
N ASP A 1086 -4.34 -47.30 -14.54
CA ASP A 1086 -2.96 -47.34 -15.03
C ASP A 1086 -2.13 -48.35 -14.24
N LYS A 1087 -2.20 -48.31 -12.90
CA LYS A 1087 -1.51 -49.27 -12.02
C LYS A 1087 -1.92 -50.71 -12.32
N ALA A 1088 -3.21 -50.98 -12.54
CA ALA A 1088 -3.72 -52.30 -12.89
C ALA A 1088 -3.21 -52.76 -14.26
N SER A 1089 -3.19 -51.86 -15.25
CA SER A 1089 -2.69 -52.13 -16.60
C SER A 1089 -1.18 -52.42 -16.63
N ILE A 1090 -0.39 -51.64 -15.88
CA ILE A 1090 1.05 -51.82 -15.71
C ILE A 1090 1.35 -53.13 -14.99
N LEU A 1091 0.63 -53.44 -13.90
CA LEU A 1091 0.79 -54.67 -13.13
C LEU A 1091 0.51 -55.91 -13.97
N ALA A 1092 -0.57 -55.89 -14.77
CA ALA A 1092 -0.87 -56.95 -15.73
C ALA A 1092 0.25 -57.11 -16.76
N SER A 1093 0.80 -56.01 -17.25
CA SER A 1093 1.88 -56.01 -18.23
C SER A 1093 3.23 -56.45 -17.64
N LEU A 1094 3.52 -56.19 -16.36
CA LEU A 1094 4.74 -56.63 -15.66
C LEU A 1094 4.73 -58.13 -15.35
N THR A 1095 3.54 -58.68 -15.04
CA THR A 1095 3.35 -60.09 -14.69
C THR A 1095 3.20 -61.02 -15.90
N GLU A 1096 2.99 -60.45 -17.09
CA GLU A 1096 2.97 -61.19 -18.34
C GLU A 1096 4.37 -61.79 -18.61
N PRO A 1097 4.48 -63.10 -18.93
CA PRO A 1097 5.75 -63.72 -19.25
C PRO A 1097 6.33 -63.10 -20.52
N LEU A 1098 7.60 -62.71 -20.46
CA LEU A 1098 8.29 -62.14 -21.61
C LEU A 1098 8.29 -63.15 -22.78
N PRO A 1099 7.70 -62.82 -23.94
CA PRO A 1099 7.65 -63.76 -25.06
C PRO A 1099 9.08 -64.06 -25.56
N GLU A 1100 9.35 -65.32 -25.89
CA GLU A 1100 10.57 -65.69 -26.59
C GLU A 1100 10.57 -65.00 -27.96
N ILE A 1101 11.62 -64.25 -28.24
CA ILE A 1101 11.72 -63.51 -29.50
C ILE A 1101 12.25 -64.47 -30.55
N SER A 1102 11.37 -64.88 -31.46
CA SER A 1102 11.78 -65.69 -32.59
C SER A 1102 12.70 -64.89 -33.52
N ARG A 1103 13.41 -65.57 -34.42
CA ARG A 1103 14.22 -64.89 -35.42
C ARG A 1103 13.38 -63.96 -36.32
N GLN A 1104 12.14 -64.35 -36.61
CA GLN A 1104 11.21 -63.54 -37.38
C GLN A 1104 10.81 -62.29 -36.60
N ASP A 1105 10.52 -62.43 -35.31
CA ASP A 1105 10.20 -61.33 -34.40
C ASP A 1105 11.33 -60.31 -34.25
N HIS A 1106 12.58 -60.79 -34.16
CA HIS A 1106 13.77 -59.95 -34.12
C HIS A 1106 13.95 -59.16 -35.43
N ASP A 1107 13.80 -59.82 -36.57
CA ASP A 1107 13.95 -59.18 -37.87
C ASP A 1107 12.83 -58.17 -38.12
N GLU A 1108 11.59 -58.46 -37.69
CA GLU A 1108 10.45 -57.53 -37.72
C GLU A 1108 10.64 -56.32 -36.79
N ASP A 1109 11.05 -56.51 -35.53
CA ASP A 1109 11.30 -55.41 -34.59
C ASP A 1109 12.48 -54.53 -35.04
N LYS A 1110 13.50 -55.12 -35.67
CA LYS A 1110 14.63 -54.38 -36.24
C LYS A 1110 14.22 -53.53 -37.45
N MET A 1111 13.40 -54.09 -38.35
CA MET A 1111 12.85 -53.33 -39.48
C MET A 1111 11.91 -52.21 -39.02
N LEU A 1112 11.08 -52.48 -38.00
CA LEU A 1112 10.17 -51.50 -37.43
C LEU A 1112 10.93 -50.36 -36.73
N LEU A 1113 11.98 -50.68 -35.95
CA LEU A 1113 12.84 -49.68 -35.31
C LEU A 1113 13.58 -48.81 -36.33
N GLU A 1114 14.12 -49.42 -37.40
CA GLU A 1114 14.75 -48.66 -38.49
C GLU A 1114 13.73 -47.74 -39.19
N ALA A 1115 12.49 -48.20 -39.41
CA ALA A 1115 11.43 -47.40 -40.02
C ALA A 1115 10.98 -46.23 -39.13
N ILE A 1116 10.84 -46.45 -37.81
CA ILE A 1116 10.48 -45.40 -36.83
C ILE A 1116 11.60 -44.36 -36.68
N ARG A 1117 12.86 -44.78 -36.73
CA ARG A 1117 14.00 -43.84 -36.72
C ARG A 1117 14.10 -43.03 -38.00
N GLN A 1118 13.84 -43.66 -39.14
CA GLN A 1118 13.78 -42.99 -40.45
C GLN A 1118 12.64 -41.98 -40.55
N THR A 1119 11.53 -42.17 -39.83
CA THR A 1119 10.49 -41.14 -39.76
C THR A 1119 10.98 -39.84 -39.09
N THR A 1120 12.03 -39.89 -38.26
CA THR A 1120 12.65 -38.74 -37.60
C THR A 1120 13.81 -38.13 -38.43
N GLU A 1121 14.54 -38.94 -39.20
CA GLU A 1121 15.67 -38.46 -40.04
C GLU A 1121 15.22 -37.69 -41.29
N VAL A 1122 14.01 -37.93 -41.81
CA VAL A 1122 13.46 -37.22 -42.98
C VAL A 1122 13.09 -35.75 -42.66
N GLU A 1123 13.00 -35.39 -41.37
CA GLU A 1123 12.72 -34.01 -40.91
C GLU A 1123 14.01 -33.22 -40.58
N ALA A 1124 15.16 -33.89 -40.42
CA ALA A 1124 16.46 -33.28 -40.12
C ALA A 1124 17.30 -32.91 -41.37
N LEU A 1125 16.80 -33.24 -42.57
CA LEU A 1125 17.36 -32.95 -43.90
C LEU A 1125 16.47 -31.95 -44.63
#